data_AF-A0A945G451-F1
#
_entry.id   AF-A0A945G451-F1
#
_cell.length_a   1.000
_cell.length_b   1.000
_cell.length_c   1.000
_cell.angle_alpha   90.00
_cell.angle_beta   90.00
_cell.angle_gamma   90.00
#
_symmetry.space_group_name_H-M   'P 1'
#
loop_
_entity.id
_entity.type
_entity.pdbx_description
1 polymer ?
#
loop_
_entity_poly.entity_id
_entity_poly.type
_entity_poly.pdbx_seq_one_letter_code
_entity_poly.pdbx_strand_id
1 'polypeptide(L)'
;MPLSNRSLRRGWLGLLFCAAATSAPAQVLINEIHYRPANESVAEEFIELWNFGSEPVSLDGWQINAGVRFAFSKITLPPDSGLVVAANVARFAELHPGVKNVTGNWQGQLANNGETIRLIDATGATADKVRYATEGDWARRVRGPMHGGHRGWIWRAAHGGGGHSLELMQPSLSNNHAQNWHTSVAGRGTPGRANSSKLANLPPMILDVIHSPAVPRSTDPVTVTARVIDESLAGVSIQLFYRLDGEANFWELPMARSGSEQFAATISPQANGQVVEFYVSATDGQGAARAWPSAPNNCPRLLYQVDDQTVAPGRPVQRIILTKLERDELAEIGRRPWHNTSDAQMSGTFVNTESGRTRVHYNIGVRLRGSTSRAAAHKSRRVNFPNDRPWRAHTAVNLNAVHPHAQELGSALFRLAGLPAPRARAVRVFENNERLGGASQFAHYAELDPLNSEYIRWQFPNDNSGNLYKGGGYADLKFLGDEPTPYAEKYFYAKKTNAWQNDYSDLTEFLRALGKADESALADRMDVDAWMRHLAVHDLLGNEETSLVTGDKGDYALYAGTADRRSVLIPYDLDAVLGTQGGTQSPLWRATANPALAQLMSRPAVAVRYWFHLEDLAQTVFSAEQLEPVIDRLVGDYLPRTEVDRLKSFAAKRSEFVLSQIPRELTVATGLAKRDGFFFSDSAMVTLSGQAPATTAVAVEVNGQTADWFAPKARWQTKVTLRRGLNRLLVLALDADGNEVARQHADVWHGDAPTRSLGQRLTRSTRWTAARPLLVVKPLVVPADITLTVDPGATVCFGPEGRLLVEGRLLAEGDEQRRIQFLRAPGTAGPWGGVGFSDSAYDNRIAHVDFHHTGSYALAVTNSVVTLDHVQWHGTRTNLIWFQDASLTVRDSVFPDLSHSEHVRGIGIRDGGELVFERNRFGTTSGYNDILDVSGGKRPGPILQMYDNDFFGGSDDGLDLDGMDAHIEGNTFHSFHKRNSSSSISAAIATGRHGEQASNITVVQNIFYDNDHHILLKQGGRLEASNNTFYGGMFGAIAFDEPLRELEMPRGARLIGNIFFGNKADLIHLKPLWLEQKWVWLHVFDSMIRKSHDWFGERNLAADPMFADAPLDVRLLPG
;
A
#
# COMPACT_ATOMS: atom_id res chain seq x y z
N MET A 1 -9.77 53.65 -16.67
CA MET A 1 -9.74 54.61 -17.80
C MET A 1 -10.89 54.28 -18.75
N PRO A 2 -11.86 55.18 -18.94
CA PRO A 2 -13.01 54.98 -19.83
C PRO A 2 -12.93 55.88 -21.08
N LEU A 3 -13.43 55.40 -22.21
CA LEU A 3 -13.81 56.18 -23.39
C LEU A 3 -15.17 55.59 -23.81
N SER A 4 -16.35 56.17 -23.56
CA SER A 4 -16.94 57.51 -23.81
C SER A 4 -17.29 57.78 -25.28
N ASN A 5 -18.59 58.08 -25.47
CA ASN A 5 -19.23 58.94 -26.49
C ASN A 5 -19.50 58.34 -27.90
N ARG A 6 -20.62 58.59 -28.59
CA ARG A 6 -21.76 59.52 -28.39
C ARG A 6 -22.89 59.27 -29.43
N SER A 7 -24.12 59.59 -29.00
CA SER A 7 -25.22 60.29 -29.71
C SER A 7 -25.93 59.74 -30.97
N LEU A 8 -27.17 59.28 -30.76
CA LEU A 8 -28.46 59.83 -31.26
C LEU A 8 -28.51 60.68 -32.55
N ARG A 9 -29.34 60.25 -33.51
CA ARG A 9 -30.24 61.11 -34.32
C ARG A 9 -31.60 60.41 -34.57
N ARG A 10 -32.69 61.17 -34.40
CA ARG A 10 -34.08 60.82 -34.72
C ARG A 10 -34.40 61.17 -36.19
N GLY A 11 -35.30 60.40 -36.80
CA GLY A 11 -36.06 60.75 -38.02
C GLY A 11 -37.07 59.65 -38.34
N TRP A 12 -38.36 60.00 -38.39
CA TRP A 12 -39.52 59.09 -38.47
C TRP A 12 -40.04 58.87 -39.92
N LEU A 13 -40.83 57.79 -40.05
CA LEU A 13 -41.98 57.52 -40.94
C LEU A 13 -41.77 56.86 -42.32
N GLY A 14 -42.43 55.70 -42.50
CA GLY A 14 -42.88 55.21 -43.82
C GLY A 14 -42.96 53.69 -43.97
N LEU A 15 -44.11 53.11 -43.61
CA LEU A 15 -44.58 51.72 -43.82
C LEU A 15 -44.01 50.92 -45.02
N LEU A 16 -43.68 49.65 -44.77
CA LEU A 16 -44.19 48.52 -45.56
C LEU A 16 -44.11 47.22 -44.75
N PHE A 17 -45.28 46.64 -44.48
CA PHE A 17 -45.47 45.31 -43.92
C PHE A 17 -44.90 44.28 -44.91
N CYS A 18 -43.82 43.61 -44.53
CA CYS A 18 -43.50 42.27 -45.01
C CYS A 18 -43.19 41.46 -43.76
N ALA A 19 -44.18 40.69 -43.32
CA ALA A 19 -43.96 39.60 -42.39
C ALA A 19 -43.11 38.55 -43.13
N ALA A 20 -41.79 38.76 -43.16
CA ALA A 20 -40.88 37.67 -43.38
C ALA A 20 -41.00 36.79 -42.14
N ALA A 21 -41.73 35.68 -42.27
CA ALA A 21 -41.62 34.58 -41.34
C ALA A 21 -40.15 34.17 -41.36
N THR A 22 -39.37 34.66 -40.40
CA THR A 22 -38.06 34.10 -40.09
C THR A 22 -38.32 32.67 -39.66
N SER A 23 -38.04 31.71 -40.55
CA SER A 23 -38.03 30.29 -40.21
C SER A 23 -37.10 30.13 -39.00
N ALA A 24 -37.65 29.70 -37.87
CA ALA A 24 -36.83 29.32 -36.72
C ALA A 24 -35.85 28.23 -37.19
N PRO A 25 -34.55 28.31 -36.85
CA PRO A 25 -33.60 27.28 -37.22
C PRO A 25 -34.04 25.93 -36.65
N ALA A 26 -33.70 24.85 -37.36
CA ALA A 26 -33.96 23.47 -36.98
C ALA A 26 -33.76 23.20 -35.48
N GLN A 27 -34.80 22.67 -34.81
CA GLN A 27 -34.81 22.38 -33.38
C GLN A 27 -35.07 20.87 -33.18
N VAL A 28 -34.01 20.06 -33.37
CA VAL A 28 -34.05 18.63 -33.07
C VAL A 28 -33.86 18.45 -31.56
N LEU A 29 -34.90 18.00 -30.88
CA LEU A 29 -34.90 17.80 -29.43
C LEU A 29 -35.05 16.32 -29.07
N ILE A 30 -34.52 15.95 -27.91
CA ILE A 30 -34.85 14.71 -27.22
C ILE A 30 -36.30 14.84 -26.74
N ASN A 31 -37.17 14.01 -27.30
CA ASN A 31 -38.62 14.10 -27.15
C ASN A 31 -39.20 13.04 -26.22
N GLU A 32 -38.63 11.83 -26.23
CA GLU A 32 -39.08 10.71 -25.43
C GLU A 32 -37.90 9.85 -24.95
N ILE A 33 -37.96 9.36 -23.71
CA ILE A 33 -36.91 8.53 -23.11
C ILE A 33 -37.54 7.32 -22.41
N HIS A 34 -37.27 6.12 -22.93
CA HIS A 34 -37.66 4.87 -22.30
C HIS A 34 -36.40 4.17 -21.77
N TYR A 35 -36.05 4.47 -20.51
CA TYR A 35 -34.79 4.03 -19.88
C TYR A 35 -34.97 2.86 -18.90
N ARG A 36 -36.21 2.51 -18.52
CA ARG A 36 -36.46 1.39 -17.59
C ARG A 36 -37.76 0.65 -17.91
N PRO A 37 -37.71 -0.31 -18.84
CA PRO A 37 -38.82 -1.19 -19.18
C PRO A 37 -39.33 -1.99 -17.97
N ALA A 38 -40.58 -2.43 -18.00
CA ALA A 38 -41.22 -3.12 -16.85
C ALA A 38 -40.54 -4.46 -16.49
N ASN A 39 -39.91 -5.12 -17.45
CA ASN A 39 -39.13 -6.34 -17.27
C ASN A 39 -37.62 -6.06 -17.06
N GLU A 40 -37.23 -4.78 -16.93
CA GLU A 40 -35.85 -4.31 -16.80
C GLU A 40 -34.91 -4.71 -17.95
N SER A 41 -35.45 -5.09 -19.12
CA SER A 41 -34.64 -5.48 -20.27
C SER A 41 -34.04 -4.28 -21.00
N VAL A 42 -32.72 -4.12 -20.94
CA VAL A 42 -31.96 -3.08 -21.67
C VAL A 42 -32.28 -3.06 -23.18
N ALA A 43 -32.60 -4.23 -23.76
CA ALA A 43 -32.91 -4.34 -25.18
C ALA A 43 -34.21 -3.61 -25.60
N GLU A 44 -35.08 -3.23 -24.65
CA GLU A 44 -36.33 -2.49 -24.92
C GLU A 44 -36.19 -0.97 -24.68
N GLU A 45 -35.00 -0.48 -24.31
CA GLU A 45 -34.75 0.94 -24.14
C GLU A 45 -34.73 1.69 -25.48
N PHE A 46 -35.21 2.93 -25.48
CA PHE A 46 -35.13 3.82 -26.64
C PHE A 46 -35.05 5.31 -26.24
N ILE A 47 -34.50 6.11 -27.15
CA ILE A 47 -34.50 7.57 -27.10
C ILE A 47 -35.16 8.05 -28.39
N GLU A 48 -36.20 8.87 -28.30
CA GLU A 48 -36.78 9.50 -29.48
C GLU A 48 -36.28 10.94 -29.64
N LEU A 49 -35.87 11.26 -30.86
CA LEU A 49 -35.59 12.63 -31.30
C LEU A 49 -36.78 13.15 -32.10
N TRP A 50 -37.13 14.43 -31.98
CA TRP A 50 -38.17 15.06 -32.78
C TRP A 50 -37.67 16.37 -33.40
N ASN A 51 -37.97 16.58 -34.68
CA ASN A 51 -37.68 17.84 -35.36
C ASN A 51 -38.89 18.78 -35.26
N PHE A 52 -38.82 19.75 -34.36
CA PHE A 52 -39.87 20.78 -34.22
C PHE A 52 -39.70 21.96 -35.18
N GLY A 53 -38.67 21.93 -36.04
CA GLY A 53 -38.45 22.94 -37.09
C GLY A 53 -39.33 22.71 -38.33
N SER A 54 -39.36 23.71 -39.21
CA SER A 54 -40.09 23.66 -40.48
C SER A 54 -39.29 23.04 -41.63
N GLU A 55 -38.00 22.77 -41.44
CA GLU A 55 -37.08 22.27 -42.48
C GLU A 55 -36.51 20.89 -42.11
N PRO A 56 -36.21 20.03 -43.09
CA PRO A 56 -35.57 18.74 -42.85
C PRO A 56 -34.13 18.93 -42.33
N VAL A 57 -33.70 18.05 -41.43
CA VAL A 57 -32.37 18.10 -40.79
C VAL A 57 -31.56 16.86 -41.13
N SER A 58 -30.38 17.04 -41.72
CA SER A 58 -29.42 15.95 -41.85
C SER A 58 -28.76 15.68 -40.49
N LEU A 59 -28.88 14.43 -40.00
CA LEU A 59 -28.19 13.95 -38.81
C LEU A 59 -26.84 13.31 -39.16
N ASP A 60 -26.38 13.38 -40.40
CA ASP A 60 -25.08 12.80 -40.78
C ASP A 60 -23.94 13.46 -39.98
N GLY A 61 -23.16 12.64 -39.26
CA GLY A 61 -22.10 13.11 -38.36
C GLY A 61 -22.55 13.49 -36.95
N TRP A 62 -23.86 13.50 -36.66
CA TRP A 62 -24.36 13.71 -35.29
C TRP A 62 -24.08 12.49 -34.42
N GLN A 63 -24.09 12.66 -33.10
CA GLN A 63 -23.90 11.56 -32.14
C GLN A 63 -24.70 11.75 -30.86
N ILE A 64 -25.12 10.65 -30.24
CA ILE A 64 -25.40 10.59 -28.80
C ILE A 64 -24.09 10.15 -28.12
N ASN A 65 -23.52 11.00 -27.27
CA ASN A 65 -22.21 10.75 -26.64
C ASN A 65 -22.21 10.77 -25.11
N ALA A 66 -23.39 10.88 -24.50
CA ALA A 66 -23.63 10.72 -23.06
C ALA A 66 -24.96 9.98 -22.85
N GLY A 67 -25.03 9.15 -21.81
CA GLY A 67 -26.08 8.14 -21.62
C GLY A 67 -25.73 6.86 -22.37
N VAL A 68 -25.79 6.92 -23.70
CA VAL A 68 -25.40 5.84 -24.61
C VAL A 68 -24.45 6.38 -25.68
N ARG A 69 -23.82 5.48 -26.44
CA ARG A 69 -22.97 5.83 -27.59
C ARG A 69 -23.63 5.40 -28.89
N PHE A 70 -23.99 6.37 -29.71
CA PHE A 70 -24.56 6.14 -31.03
C PHE A 70 -24.13 7.23 -32.01
N ALA A 71 -23.68 6.85 -33.21
CA ALA A 71 -23.33 7.79 -34.27
C ALA A 71 -24.35 7.66 -35.41
N PHE A 72 -24.91 8.79 -35.82
CA PHE A 72 -25.86 8.85 -36.93
C PHE A 72 -25.10 8.92 -38.25
N SER A 73 -25.56 8.18 -39.26
CA SER A 73 -25.04 8.31 -40.62
C SER A 73 -26.18 8.22 -41.63
N LYS A 74 -26.17 9.15 -42.60
CA LYS A 74 -27.11 9.17 -43.75
C LYS A 74 -28.61 9.17 -43.37
N ILE A 75 -28.97 9.77 -42.23
CA ILE A 75 -30.37 9.96 -41.82
C ILE A 75 -30.75 11.43 -42.00
N THR A 76 -31.85 11.68 -42.71
CA THR A 76 -32.49 13.00 -42.77
C THR A 76 -33.81 12.93 -42.02
N LEU A 77 -33.99 13.77 -41.02
CA LEU A 77 -35.19 13.86 -40.20
C LEU A 77 -36.14 14.93 -40.77
N PRO A 78 -37.31 14.56 -41.33
CA PRO A 78 -38.27 15.53 -41.87
C PRO A 78 -38.78 16.55 -40.83
N PRO A 79 -39.35 17.68 -41.27
CA PRO A 79 -40.10 18.59 -40.39
C PRO A 79 -41.24 17.86 -39.67
N ASP A 80 -41.50 18.27 -38.41
CA ASP A 80 -42.55 17.73 -37.54
C ASP A 80 -42.64 16.20 -37.51
N SER A 81 -41.48 15.55 -37.39
CA SER A 81 -41.38 14.09 -37.37
C SER A 81 -40.37 13.58 -36.35
N GLY A 82 -40.61 12.37 -35.85
CA GLY A 82 -39.76 11.68 -34.88
C GLY A 82 -38.75 10.73 -35.53
N LEU A 83 -37.68 10.41 -34.81
CA LEU A 83 -36.77 9.31 -35.07
C LEU A 83 -36.48 8.59 -33.76
N VAL A 84 -36.84 7.32 -33.69
CA VAL A 84 -36.49 6.47 -32.57
C VAL A 84 -35.08 5.96 -32.75
N VAL A 85 -34.24 6.15 -31.74
CA VAL A 85 -32.97 5.43 -31.58
C VAL A 85 -33.22 4.36 -30.54
N ALA A 86 -33.08 3.08 -30.89
CA ALA A 86 -33.35 1.95 -30.00
C ALA A 86 -32.07 1.25 -29.53
N ALA A 87 -32.08 0.70 -28.31
CA ALA A 87 -31.00 -0.16 -27.82
C ALA A 87 -30.79 -1.39 -28.70
N ASN A 88 -31.89 -2.00 -29.15
CA ASN A 88 -31.90 -3.11 -30.09
C ASN A 88 -33.05 -2.93 -31.07
N VAL A 89 -32.72 -2.67 -32.34
CA VAL A 89 -33.73 -2.35 -33.38
C VAL A 89 -34.66 -3.53 -33.66
N ALA A 90 -34.15 -4.76 -33.63
CA ALA A 90 -34.95 -5.95 -33.86
C ALA A 90 -35.97 -6.15 -32.72
N ARG A 91 -35.51 -6.05 -31.47
CA ARG A 91 -36.37 -6.15 -30.29
C ARG A 91 -37.41 -5.02 -30.27
N PHE A 92 -37.00 -3.80 -30.61
CA PHE A 92 -37.92 -2.68 -30.69
C PHE A 92 -39.01 -2.91 -31.75
N ALA A 93 -38.66 -3.43 -32.93
CA ALA A 93 -39.61 -3.72 -34.00
C ALA A 93 -40.64 -4.81 -33.63
N GLU A 94 -40.26 -5.79 -32.80
CA GLU A 94 -41.20 -6.79 -32.24
C GLU A 94 -42.25 -6.14 -31.35
N LEU A 95 -41.86 -5.14 -30.55
CA LEU A 95 -42.72 -4.48 -29.57
C LEU A 95 -43.53 -3.32 -30.18
N HIS A 96 -43.03 -2.72 -31.26
CA HIS A 96 -43.59 -1.56 -31.94
C HIS A 96 -43.67 -1.75 -33.47
N PRO A 97 -44.40 -2.75 -34.00
CA PRO A 97 -44.36 -3.14 -35.42
C PRO A 97 -44.85 -2.05 -36.40
N GLY A 98 -45.60 -1.05 -35.91
CA GLY A 98 -46.09 0.08 -36.69
C GLY A 98 -45.09 1.24 -36.85
N VAL A 99 -43.98 1.24 -36.11
CA VAL A 99 -43.01 2.32 -36.11
C VAL A 99 -41.91 2.01 -37.13
N LYS A 100 -41.83 2.81 -38.21
CA LYS A 100 -40.90 2.59 -39.34
C LYS A 100 -39.66 3.49 -39.28
N ASN A 101 -39.75 4.60 -38.58
CA ASN A 101 -38.72 5.61 -38.35
C ASN A 101 -37.86 5.24 -37.14
N VAL A 102 -37.16 4.11 -37.23
CA VAL A 102 -36.27 3.61 -36.17
C VAL A 102 -34.86 3.38 -36.70
N THR A 103 -33.88 3.74 -35.88
CA THR A 103 -32.45 3.41 -36.01
C THR A 103 -31.95 2.94 -34.64
N GLY A 104 -30.68 2.56 -34.50
CA GLY A 104 -30.13 2.20 -33.18
C GLY A 104 -29.11 1.08 -33.20
N ASN A 105 -29.20 0.19 -32.22
CA ASN A 105 -28.13 -0.70 -31.78
C ASN A 105 -26.96 0.10 -31.18
N TRP A 106 -27.29 1.02 -30.26
CA TRP A 106 -26.28 1.81 -29.55
C TRP A 106 -25.40 0.93 -28.65
N GLN A 107 -24.27 1.48 -28.21
CA GLN A 107 -23.43 0.86 -27.18
C GLN A 107 -23.73 1.48 -25.82
N GLY A 108 -23.72 0.65 -24.78
CA GLY A 108 -24.09 1.04 -23.42
C GLY A 108 -25.59 0.87 -23.15
N GLN A 109 -26.04 1.47 -22.06
CA GLN A 109 -27.42 1.39 -21.59
C GLN A 109 -27.74 2.64 -20.77
N LEU A 110 -29.03 2.91 -20.61
CA LEU A 110 -29.47 4.01 -19.77
C LEU A 110 -29.47 3.64 -18.28
N ALA A 111 -29.21 4.63 -17.42
CA ALA A 111 -29.14 4.45 -15.97
C ALA A 111 -30.54 4.46 -15.34
N ASN A 112 -30.87 3.41 -14.57
CA ASN A 112 -32.16 3.25 -13.91
C ASN A 112 -32.50 4.34 -12.85
N ASN A 113 -31.50 5.10 -12.40
CA ASN A 113 -31.65 6.14 -11.37
C ASN A 113 -31.31 7.55 -11.88
N GLY A 114 -31.34 7.78 -13.19
CA GLY A 114 -31.09 9.09 -13.79
C GLY A 114 -29.65 9.32 -14.22
N GLU A 115 -29.50 10.01 -15.35
CA GLU A 115 -28.22 10.45 -15.91
C GLU A 115 -28.43 11.57 -16.95
N THR A 116 -27.35 11.95 -17.64
CA THR A 116 -27.39 12.94 -18.73
C THR A 116 -27.37 12.25 -20.09
N ILE A 117 -28.35 12.56 -20.93
CA ILE A 117 -28.34 12.27 -22.37
C ILE A 117 -27.91 13.53 -23.10
N ARG A 118 -26.97 13.39 -24.04
CA ARG A 118 -26.48 14.54 -24.83
C ARG A 118 -26.38 14.18 -26.31
N LEU A 119 -27.05 14.98 -27.11
CA LEU A 119 -27.00 14.97 -28.57
C LEU A 119 -26.01 16.04 -29.04
N ILE A 120 -25.03 15.63 -29.85
CA ILE A 120 -24.07 16.52 -30.48
C ILE A 120 -24.29 16.54 -32.00
N ASP A 121 -24.16 17.72 -32.60
CA ASP A 121 -24.24 17.88 -34.04
C ASP A 121 -22.93 17.53 -34.76
N ALA A 122 -22.93 17.61 -36.09
CA ALA A 122 -21.77 17.32 -36.92
C ALA A 122 -20.56 18.24 -36.69
N THR A 123 -20.73 19.41 -36.04
CA THR A 123 -19.65 20.32 -35.67
C THR A 123 -19.04 19.98 -34.30
N GLY A 124 -19.66 19.06 -33.55
CA GLY A 124 -19.33 18.73 -32.17
C GLY A 124 -20.00 19.63 -31.14
N ALA A 125 -20.86 20.58 -31.54
CA ALA A 125 -21.64 21.40 -30.63
C ALA A 125 -22.78 20.58 -30.02
N THR A 126 -23.22 20.94 -28.80
CA THR A 126 -24.37 20.29 -28.17
C THR A 126 -25.65 20.82 -28.81
N ALA A 127 -26.33 19.97 -29.59
CA ALA A 127 -27.61 20.29 -30.21
C ALA A 127 -28.73 20.27 -29.17
N ASP A 128 -28.74 19.23 -28.31
CA ASP A 128 -29.68 19.12 -27.21
C ASP A 128 -29.10 18.28 -26.05
N LYS A 129 -29.63 18.50 -24.85
CA LYS A 129 -29.22 17.80 -23.64
C LYS A 129 -30.37 17.77 -22.65
N VAL A 130 -30.54 16.62 -22.00
CA VAL A 130 -31.47 16.44 -20.87
C VAL A 130 -30.80 15.60 -19.79
N ARG A 131 -31.01 15.97 -18.53
CA ARG A 131 -30.67 15.13 -17.38
C ARG A 131 -31.94 14.64 -16.71
N TYR A 132 -32.32 13.39 -16.97
CA TYR A 132 -33.49 12.79 -16.33
C TYR A 132 -33.14 12.24 -14.95
N ALA A 133 -34.16 12.09 -14.10
CA ALA A 133 -34.02 11.55 -12.75
C ALA A 133 -35.27 10.73 -12.37
N THR A 134 -35.23 10.08 -11.21
CA THR A 134 -36.35 9.25 -10.70
C THR A 134 -36.91 9.75 -9.36
N GLU A 135 -36.34 10.83 -8.84
CA GLU A 135 -36.73 11.51 -7.62
C GLU A 135 -36.78 13.02 -7.84
N GLY A 136 -37.29 13.75 -6.85
CA GLY A 136 -37.44 15.20 -6.95
C GLY A 136 -38.52 15.59 -7.94
N ASP A 137 -38.24 16.58 -8.79
CA ASP A 137 -39.26 17.17 -9.66
C ASP A 137 -39.65 16.25 -10.83
N TRP A 138 -38.89 15.17 -11.05
CA TRP A 138 -39.21 14.12 -12.01
C TRP A 138 -40.24 13.11 -11.47
N ALA A 139 -40.55 13.14 -10.18
CA ALA A 139 -41.37 12.14 -9.52
C ALA A 139 -42.37 12.77 -8.55
N ARG A 140 -43.35 11.96 -8.10
CA ARG A 140 -44.29 12.40 -7.06
C ARG A 140 -43.85 11.88 -5.70
N ARG A 141 -43.76 12.76 -4.71
CA ARG A 141 -43.55 12.36 -3.31
C ARG A 141 -44.86 11.82 -2.73
N VAL A 142 -44.84 10.59 -2.23
CA VAL A 142 -46.04 9.90 -1.68
C VAL A 142 -45.69 9.13 -0.41
N ARG A 143 -46.71 8.77 0.39
CA ARG A 143 -46.53 7.82 1.49
C ARG A 143 -46.26 6.43 0.94
N GLY A 144 -45.21 5.79 1.45
CA GLY A 144 -44.76 4.47 1.05
C GLY A 144 -45.59 3.32 1.63
N PRO A 145 -45.24 2.08 1.27
CA PRO A 145 -45.78 0.89 1.92
C PRO A 145 -45.42 0.86 3.40
N MET A 146 -46.16 0.07 4.17
CA MET A 146 -45.88 -0.13 5.59
C MET A 146 -44.55 -0.87 5.75
N HIS A 147 -43.65 -0.36 6.59
CA HIS A 147 -42.42 -1.04 6.96
C HIS A 147 -42.31 -1.05 8.49
N GLY A 148 -42.30 -2.24 9.09
CA GLY A 148 -42.32 -2.37 10.55
C GLY A 148 -43.46 -1.61 11.22
N GLY A 149 -44.65 -1.51 10.60
CA GLY A 149 -45.77 -0.74 11.16
C GLY A 149 -45.69 0.78 11.02
N HIS A 150 -44.72 1.31 10.26
CA HIS A 150 -44.55 2.74 10.00
C HIS A 150 -44.63 3.08 8.50
N ARG A 151 -45.06 4.31 8.16
CA ARG A 151 -45.12 4.80 6.77
C ARG A 151 -44.24 6.01 6.56
N GLY A 152 -43.10 5.78 5.90
CA GLY A 152 -42.24 6.85 5.42
C GLY A 152 -42.70 7.46 4.10
N TRP A 153 -41.97 8.45 3.63
CA TRP A 153 -42.12 9.03 2.30
C TRP A 153 -41.25 8.30 1.27
N ILE A 154 -41.76 8.13 0.06
CA ILE A 154 -41.01 7.62 -1.09
C ILE A 154 -41.25 8.50 -2.31
N TRP A 155 -40.35 8.43 -3.27
CA TRP A 155 -40.58 8.96 -4.62
C TRP A 155 -41.24 7.88 -5.47
N ARG A 156 -42.29 8.25 -6.21
CA ARG A 156 -42.96 7.38 -7.17
C ARG A 156 -42.89 8.02 -8.56
N ALA A 157 -42.23 7.33 -9.48
CA ALA A 157 -42.14 7.64 -10.89
C ALA A 157 -42.63 6.43 -11.69
N ALA A 158 -43.72 6.56 -12.45
CA ALA A 158 -44.24 5.44 -13.25
C ALA A 158 -43.31 5.11 -14.45
N HIS A 159 -42.57 6.09 -14.95
CA HIS A 159 -41.43 5.87 -15.86
C HIS A 159 -40.21 5.20 -15.18
N GLY A 160 -40.24 4.97 -13.87
CA GLY A 160 -39.15 4.41 -13.06
C GLY A 160 -39.25 2.90 -12.82
N GLY A 161 -39.67 2.12 -13.82
CA GLY A 161 -39.85 0.67 -13.72
C GLY A 161 -41.30 0.19 -13.85
N GLY A 162 -42.25 1.07 -14.14
CA GLY A 162 -43.62 0.70 -14.53
C GLY A 162 -43.77 0.39 -16.03
N GLY A 163 -42.68 0.44 -16.81
CA GLY A 163 -42.68 0.27 -18.26
C GLY A 163 -43.23 1.46 -19.04
N HIS A 164 -43.33 2.64 -18.43
CA HIS A 164 -43.68 3.87 -19.12
C HIS A 164 -42.42 4.65 -19.54
N SER A 165 -42.52 5.50 -20.55
CA SER A 165 -41.46 6.43 -20.95
C SER A 165 -41.64 7.80 -20.29
N LEU A 166 -40.59 8.62 -20.35
CA LEU A 166 -40.63 10.06 -20.12
C LEU A 166 -40.90 10.77 -21.45
N GLU A 167 -41.94 11.60 -21.49
CA GLU A 167 -42.38 12.34 -22.67
C GLU A 167 -42.31 13.86 -22.42
N LEU A 168 -41.68 14.60 -23.33
CA LEU A 168 -41.63 16.06 -23.35
C LEU A 168 -43.03 16.64 -23.60
N MET A 169 -43.47 17.59 -22.79
CA MET A 169 -44.82 18.15 -22.85
C MET A 169 -44.94 19.35 -23.80
N GLN A 170 -44.01 20.31 -23.71
CA GLN A 170 -44.05 21.56 -24.47
C GLN A 170 -42.66 21.88 -25.06
N PRO A 171 -42.44 21.70 -26.38
CA PRO A 171 -41.12 21.86 -27.02
C PRO A 171 -40.64 23.32 -27.15
N SER A 172 -41.53 24.31 -27.03
CA SER A 172 -41.13 25.73 -27.03
C SER A 172 -40.43 26.16 -25.75
N LEU A 173 -40.56 25.37 -24.68
CA LEU A 173 -39.92 25.57 -23.39
C LEU A 173 -38.73 24.61 -23.23
N SER A 174 -37.78 24.97 -22.37
CA SER A 174 -36.59 24.15 -22.12
C SER A 174 -36.96 22.73 -21.66
N ASN A 175 -36.40 21.73 -22.32
CA ASN A 175 -36.48 20.32 -21.90
C ASN A 175 -35.49 19.98 -20.77
N ASN A 176 -34.70 20.94 -20.28
CA ASN A 176 -33.81 20.73 -19.14
C ASN A 176 -34.53 20.82 -17.78
N HIS A 177 -35.84 21.08 -17.77
CA HIS A 177 -36.64 21.18 -16.56
C HIS A 177 -37.62 20.02 -16.46
N ALA A 178 -37.54 19.23 -15.39
CA ALA A 178 -38.40 18.08 -15.12
C ALA A 178 -39.90 18.41 -15.22
N GLN A 179 -40.23 19.65 -14.86
CA GLN A 179 -41.57 20.23 -14.90
C GLN A 179 -42.17 20.39 -16.31
N ASN A 180 -41.39 20.14 -17.37
CA ASN A 180 -41.78 20.03 -18.77
C ASN A 180 -41.77 18.56 -19.28
N TRP A 181 -41.57 17.58 -18.39
CA TRP A 181 -41.63 16.15 -18.70
C TRP A 181 -42.76 15.48 -17.93
N HIS A 182 -43.35 14.45 -18.53
CA HIS A 182 -44.37 13.65 -17.87
C HIS A 182 -44.24 12.17 -18.24
N THR A 183 -44.83 11.30 -17.43
CA THR A 183 -44.91 9.88 -17.78
C THR A 183 -45.90 9.67 -18.93
N SER A 184 -45.58 8.80 -19.88
CA SER A 184 -46.52 8.38 -20.92
C SER A 184 -47.81 7.77 -20.34
N VAL A 185 -48.95 7.99 -20.99
CA VAL A 185 -50.23 7.38 -20.57
C VAL A 185 -50.22 5.87 -20.83
N ALA A 186 -49.74 5.46 -22.00
CA ALA A 186 -49.60 4.05 -22.37
C ALA A 186 -48.28 3.48 -21.84
N GLY A 187 -48.29 2.20 -21.44
CA GLY A 187 -47.06 1.44 -21.27
C GLY A 187 -46.29 1.36 -22.60
N ARG A 188 -44.97 1.41 -22.53
CA ARG A 188 -43.99 1.49 -23.64
C ARG A 188 -44.00 2.80 -24.43
N GLY A 189 -44.68 3.82 -23.92
CA GLY A 189 -44.59 5.15 -24.51
C GLY A 189 -45.38 5.37 -25.79
N THR A 190 -45.02 6.42 -26.52
CA THR A 190 -45.61 6.80 -27.80
C THR A 190 -44.62 6.91 -28.97
N PRO A 191 -43.62 6.00 -29.09
CA PRO A 191 -42.57 6.17 -30.07
C PRO A 191 -43.10 6.24 -31.51
N GLY A 192 -42.52 7.14 -32.29
CA GLY A 192 -42.90 7.47 -33.66
C GLY A 192 -44.20 8.27 -33.80
N ARG A 193 -44.80 8.74 -32.68
CA ARG A 193 -46.06 9.49 -32.65
C ARG A 193 -45.95 10.71 -31.74
N ALA A 194 -46.93 11.61 -31.80
CA ALA A 194 -46.99 12.72 -30.87
C ALA A 194 -47.14 12.21 -29.42
N ASN A 195 -46.35 12.79 -28.51
CA ASN A 195 -46.37 12.46 -27.08
C ASN A 195 -47.78 12.53 -26.50
N SER A 196 -48.14 11.51 -25.71
CA SER A 196 -49.44 11.46 -25.02
C SER A 196 -49.60 12.56 -23.96
N SER A 197 -48.48 13.10 -23.47
CA SER A 197 -48.43 14.20 -22.50
C SER A 197 -48.33 15.60 -23.13
N LYS A 198 -48.35 15.71 -24.47
CA LYS A 198 -48.17 17.01 -25.15
C LYS A 198 -49.24 18.01 -24.72
N LEU A 199 -48.83 19.22 -24.35
CA LEU A 199 -49.71 20.33 -23.96
C LEU A 199 -49.43 21.55 -24.83
N ALA A 200 -50.50 22.30 -25.14
CA ALA A 200 -50.38 23.59 -25.83
C ALA A 200 -50.07 24.75 -24.86
N ASN A 201 -50.47 24.61 -23.60
CA ASN A 201 -50.28 25.57 -22.52
C ASN A 201 -49.83 24.81 -21.27
N LEU A 202 -48.54 24.88 -20.95
CA LEU A 202 -47.96 24.22 -19.79
C LEU A 202 -48.26 25.07 -18.53
N PRO A 203 -48.68 24.47 -17.40
CA PRO A 203 -48.75 25.24 -16.16
C PRO A 203 -47.39 25.86 -15.81
N PRO A 204 -47.33 27.11 -15.29
CA PRO A 204 -46.07 27.80 -15.06
C PRO A 204 -45.07 26.94 -14.30
N MET A 205 -43.84 26.87 -14.80
CA MET A 205 -42.77 26.14 -14.13
C MET A 205 -42.26 26.95 -12.95
N ILE A 206 -42.31 26.36 -11.75
CA ILE A 206 -41.84 27.01 -10.51
C ILE A 206 -40.50 26.39 -10.14
N LEU A 207 -39.41 27.14 -10.32
CA LEU A 207 -38.04 26.67 -10.21
C LEU A 207 -37.29 27.48 -9.15
N ASP A 208 -36.15 26.96 -8.70
CA ASP A 208 -35.19 27.66 -7.84
C ASP A 208 -35.80 28.30 -6.58
N VAL A 209 -36.82 27.67 -6.00
CA VAL A 209 -37.49 28.18 -4.80
C VAL A 209 -36.57 28.08 -3.59
N ILE A 210 -36.33 29.21 -2.92
CA ILE A 210 -35.41 29.30 -1.79
C ILE A 210 -35.86 30.39 -0.80
N HIS A 211 -35.68 30.15 0.50
CA HIS A 211 -35.89 31.13 1.55
C HIS A 211 -34.56 31.76 1.98
N SER A 212 -34.61 33.01 2.44
CA SER A 212 -33.46 33.73 3.00
C SER A 212 -33.91 34.63 4.16
N PRO A 213 -33.15 34.72 5.27
CA PRO A 213 -31.90 33.99 5.57
C PRO A 213 -32.11 32.47 5.68
N ALA A 214 -31.08 31.67 5.39
CA ALA A 214 -31.16 30.20 5.46
C ALA A 214 -31.34 29.64 6.89
N VAL A 215 -30.98 30.45 7.90
CA VAL A 215 -31.25 30.20 9.32
C VAL A 215 -31.66 31.56 9.92
N PRO A 216 -32.96 31.92 9.85
CA PRO A 216 -33.45 33.23 10.30
C PRO A 216 -33.43 33.35 11.83
N ARG A 217 -33.14 34.55 12.33
CA ARG A 217 -33.37 34.95 13.73
C ARG A 217 -34.83 35.31 13.98
N SER A 218 -35.24 35.37 15.24
CA SER A 218 -36.60 35.76 15.64
C SER A 218 -36.96 37.21 15.30
N THR A 219 -35.96 38.03 15.00
CA THR A 219 -36.10 39.40 14.51
C THR A 219 -36.08 39.51 12.99
N ASP A 220 -35.68 38.45 12.28
CA ASP A 220 -35.47 38.51 10.83
C ASP A 220 -36.79 38.24 10.08
N PRO A 221 -37.18 39.10 9.13
CA PRO A 221 -38.16 38.71 8.13
C PRO A 221 -37.57 37.66 7.19
N VAL A 222 -38.41 36.76 6.67
CA VAL A 222 -37.98 35.70 5.75
C VAL A 222 -38.50 35.97 4.36
N THR A 223 -37.59 36.17 3.41
CA THR A 223 -37.93 36.32 1.99
C THR A 223 -37.89 34.97 1.30
N VAL A 224 -39.01 34.57 0.69
CA VAL A 224 -39.06 33.41 -0.21
C VAL A 224 -39.01 33.92 -1.64
N THR A 225 -38.10 33.36 -2.43
CA THR A 225 -37.96 33.66 -3.86
C THR A 225 -38.25 32.42 -4.69
N ALA A 226 -38.76 32.63 -5.91
CA ALA A 226 -39.00 31.59 -6.91
C ALA A 226 -38.69 32.14 -8.30
N ARG A 227 -38.16 31.31 -9.19
CA ARG A 227 -38.07 31.59 -10.62
C ARG A 227 -39.25 30.96 -11.34
N VAL A 228 -39.98 31.74 -12.12
CA VAL A 228 -41.16 31.26 -12.87
C VAL A 228 -40.92 31.41 -14.36
N ILE A 229 -41.05 30.31 -15.08
CA ILE A 229 -41.01 30.27 -16.56
C ILE A 229 -42.38 29.84 -17.05
N ASP A 230 -42.85 30.50 -18.09
CA ASP A 230 -44.12 30.23 -18.78
C ASP A 230 -43.96 30.59 -20.26
N GLU A 231 -44.84 30.07 -21.13
CA GLU A 231 -44.93 30.53 -22.52
C GLU A 231 -45.15 32.06 -22.61
N SER A 232 -45.88 32.63 -21.64
CA SER A 232 -46.06 34.08 -21.49
C SER A 232 -46.21 34.49 -20.03
N LEU A 233 -45.25 35.28 -19.52
CA LEU A 233 -45.35 35.86 -18.18
C LEU A 233 -46.45 36.94 -18.01
N ALA A 234 -47.13 37.34 -19.09
CA ALA A 234 -48.26 38.27 -18.99
C ALA A 234 -49.47 37.59 -18.34
N GLY A 235 -49.98 38.15 -17.24
CA GLY A 235 -51.13 37.60 -16.53
C GLY A 235 -50.82 36.47 -15.55
N VAL A 236 -49.55 36.08 -15.38
CA VAL A 236 -49.14 35.09 -14.38
C VAL A 236 -49.29 35.67 -12.96
N SER A 237 -50.04 34.96 -12.11
CA SER A 237 -50.23 35.24 -10.68
C SER A 237 -49.51 34.20 -9.83
N ILE A 238 -48.69 34.65 -8.87
CA ILE A 238 -47.89 33.77 -8.02
C ILE A 238 -48.18 34.08 -6.55
N GLN A 239 -48.41 33.02 -5.79
CA GLN A 239 -48.79 33.07 -4.38
C GLN A 239 -47.85 32.20 -3.55
N LEU A 240 -47.35 32.75 -2.47
CA LEU A 240 -46.67 32.02 -1.40
C LEU A 240 -47.72 31.61 -0.36
N PHE A 241 -47.76 30.32 -0.06
CA PHE A 241 -48.57 29.77 1.02
C PHE A 241 -47.66 29.36 2.16
N TYR A 242 -47.94 29.81 3.39
CA TYR A 242 -47.19 29.36 4.56
C TYR A 242 -48.07 29.12 5.78
N ARG A 243 -47.62 28.30 6.73
CA ARG A 243 -48.25 28.11 8.04
C ARG A 243 -47.21 27.78 9.09
N LEU A 244 -47.57 27.98 10.36
CA LEU A 244 -46.74 27.53 11.47
C LEU A 244 -46.96 26.03 11.71
N ASP A 245 -45.89 25.28 11.99
CA ASP A 245 -45.97 23.84 12.29
C ASP A 245 -47.00 23.57 13.41
N GLY A 246 -48.01 22.75 13.10
CA GLY A 246 -49.15 22.46 13.97
C GLY A 246 -50.44 23.21 13.63
N GLU A 247 -50.39 24.26 12.82
CA GLU A 247 -51.60 24.96 12.34
C GLU A 247 -52.30 24.20 11.19
N ALA A 248 -53.62 24.36 11.11
CA ALA A 248 -54.41 23.70 10.06
C ALA A 248 -54.35 24.47 8.72
N ASN A 249 -54.48 25.79 8.76
CA ASN A 249 -54.70 26.64 7.59
C ASN A 249 -53.42 27.33 7.12
N PHE A 250 -53.32 27.58 5.81
CA PHE A 250 -52.26 28.38 5.23
C PHE A 250 -52.65 29.84 5.13
N TRP A 251 -51.71 30.72 5.42
CA TRP A 251 -51.70 32.11 5.04
C TRP A 251 -51.28 32.24 3.58
N GLU A 252 -51.84 33.22 2.87
CA GLU A 252 -51.56 33.48 1.45
C GLU A 252 -50.89 34.85 1.30
N LEU A 253 -49.77 34.90 0.59
CA LEU A 253 -49.03 36.12 0.30
C LEU A 253 -48.75 36.23 -1.21
N PRO A 254 -49.13 37.33 -1.86
CA PRO A 254 -48.78 37.55 -3.27
C PRO A 254 -47.27 37.70 -3.42
N MET A 255 -46.69 36.98 -4.38
CA MET A 255 -45.28 37.14 -4.76
C MET A 255 -45.14 38.22 -5.83
N ALA A 256 -44.41 39.29 -5.51
CA ALA A 256 -44.15 40.38 -6.45
C ALA A 256 -42.94 40.04 -7.33
N ARG A 257 -42.99 40.48 -8.60
CA ARG A 257 -41.87 40.32 -9.53
C ARG A 257 -40.65 41.12 -9.04
N SER A 258 -39.53 40.44 -8.84
CA SER A 258 -38.26 41.02 -8.40
C SER A 258 -37.16 41.00 -9.47
N GLY A 259 -37.39 40.30 -10.59
CA GLY A 259 -36.49 40.24 -11.74
C GLY A 259 -37.20 39.81 -13.04
N SER A 260 -36.46 39.47 -14.09
CA SER A 260 -37.04 39.02 -15.37
C SER A 260 -37.94 37.79 -15.20
N GLU A 261 -37.48 36.79 -14.47
CA GLU A 261 -38.23 35.56 -14.15
C GLU A 261 -38.36 35.33 -12.63
N GLN A 262 -37.86 36.25 -11.80
CA GLN A 262 -37.83 36.08 -10.36
C GLN A 262 -39.01 36.78 -9.68
N PHE A 263 -39.56 36.11 -8.67
CA PHE A 263 -40.65 36.58 -7.82
C PHE A 263 -40.32 36.37 -6.35
N ALA A 264 -40.82 37.24 -5.48
CA ALA A 264 -40.53 37.20 -4.05
C ALA A 264 -41.74 37.59 -3.19
N ALA A 265 -41.87 36.96 -2.02
CA ALA A 265 -42.75 37.39 -0.94
C ALA A 265 -42.01 37.29 0.39
N THR A 266 -42.42 38.12 1.36
CA THR A 266 -41.77 38.22 2.67
C THR A 266 -42.73 37.80 3.77
N ILE A 267 -42.33 36.78 4.53
CA ILE A 267 -43.00 36.34 5.75
C ILE A 267 -42.47 37.18 6.92
N SER A 268 -43.38 37.71 7.74
CA SER A 268 -43.03 38.46 8.95
C SER A 268 -42.20 37.63 9.94
N PRO A 269 -41.37 38.25 10.79
CA PRO A 269 -40.57 37.54 11.78
C PRO A 269 -41.39 36.58 12.65
N GLN A 270 -40.81 35.43 12.97
CA GLN A 270 -41.46 34.36 13.75
C GLN A 270 -40.70 34.09 15.05
N ALA A 271 -41.38 33.50 16.04
CA ALA A 271 -40.76 33.20 17.33
C ALA A 271 -39.58 32.23 17.22
N ASN A 272 -38.60 32.35 18.10
CA ASN A 272 -37.47 31.42 18.17
C ASN A 272 -37.94 29.97 18.31
N GLY A 273 -37.34 29.06 17.55
CA GLY A 273 -37.70 27.64 17.53
C GLY A 273 -38.86 27.28 16.59
N GLN A 274 -39.62 28.27 16.09
CA GLN A 274 -40.76 28.04 15.22
C GLN A 274 -40.33 27.40 13.90
N VAL A 275 -40.99 26.31 13.52
CA VAL A 275 -40.88 25.69 12.19
C VAL A 275 -42.01 26.23 11.33
N VAL A 276 -41.68 26.63 10.10
CA VAL A 276 -42.64 27.15 9.13
C VAL A 276 -42.67 26.23 7.92
N GLU A 277 -43.89 25.82 7.55
CA GLU A 277 -44.17 25.07 6.34
C GLU A 277 -44.58 26.04 5.23
N PHE A 278 -44.01 25.91 4.03
CA PHE A 278 -44.41 26.75 2.90
C PHE A 278 -44.35 26.03 1.54
N TYR A 279 -45.07 26.59 0.57
CA TYR A 279 -45.03 26.20 -0.84
C TYR A 279 -45.42 27.38 -1.73
N VAL A 280 -45.09 27.33 -3.01
CA VAL A 280 -45.42 28.37 -3.98
C VAL A 280 -46.44 27.82 -4.98
N SER A 281 -47.43 28.62 -5.35
CA SER A 281 -48.38 28.33 -6.43
C SER A 281 -48.29 29.40 -7.51
N ALA A 282 -48.38 29.01 -8.77
CA ALA A 282 -48.40 29.90 -9.91
C ALA A 282 -49.55 29.51 -10.85
N THR A 283 -50.25 30.51 -11.35
CA THR A 283 -51.35 30.36 -12.31
C THR A 283 -51.12 31.32 -13.46
N ASP A 284 -51.19 30.85 -14.71
CA ASP A 284 -51.05 31.70 -15.89
C ASP A 284 -52.35 32.47 -16.23
N GLY A 285 -52.26 33.34 -17.25
CA GLY A 285 -53.41 34.12 -17.72
C GLY A 285 -54.52 33.30 -18.39
N GLN A 286 -54.29 32.01 -18.68
CA GLN A 286 -55.25 31.06 -19.25
C GLN A 286 -55.86 30.14 -18.18
N GLY A 287 -55.44 30.28 -16.91
CA GLY A 287 -55.93 29.53 -15.77
C GLY A 287 -55.20 28.21 -15.50
N ALA A 288 -54.13 27.85 -16.22
CA ALA A 288 -53.35 26.68 -15.88
C ALA A 288 -52.49 26.96 -14.64
N ALA A 289 -52.56 26.06 -13.66
CA ALA A 289 -52.00 26.28 -12.34
C ALA A 289 -51.12 25.11 -11.88
N ARG A 290 -50.10 25.44 -11.09
CA ARG A 290 -49.19 24.48 -10.45
C ARG A 290 -48.77 24.98 -9.09
N ALA A 291 -48.47 24.05 -8.19
CA ALA A 291 -47.74 24.36 -6.97
C ALA A 291 -46.45 23.54 -6.84
N TRP A 292 -45.46 24.12 -6.16
CA TRP A 292 -44.18 23.49 -5.86
C TRP A 292 -43.85 23.59 -4.36
N PRO A 293 -43.54 22.46 -3.69
CA PRO A 293 -43.68 21.08 -4.18
C PRO A 293 -45.14 20.76 -4.55
N SER A 294 -45.35 19.72 -5.36
CA SER A 294 -46.67 19.30 -5.86
C SER A 294 -47.76 19.40 -4.77
N ALA A 295 -48.91 19.98 -5.13
CA ALA A 295 -49.92 20.46 -4.18
C ALA A 295 -50.94 19.47 -3.56
N PRO A 296 -50.93 18.12 -3.74
CA PRO A 296 -51.88 17.28 -3.01
C PRO A 296 -51.83 17.58 -1.51
N ASN A 297 -52.99 17.58 -0.83
CA ASN A 297 -53.10 17.94 0.59
C ASN A 297 -52.12 17.17 1.49
N ASN A 298 -51.71 15.97 1.06
CA ASN A 298 -50.82 15.06 1.77
C ASN A 298 -49.40 15.01 1.17
N CYS A 299 -48.89 16.06 0.53
CA CYS A 299 -47.50 16.16 0.05
C CYS A 299 -46.66 16.96 1.06
N PRO A 300 -45.40 16.59 1.35
CA PRO A 300 -44.60 17.32 2.33
C PRO A 300 -44.20 18.70 1.80
N ARG A 301 -44.30 19.71 2.67
CA ARG A 301 -43.99 21.11 2.35
C ARG A 301 -42.51 21.42 2.55
N LEU A 302 -42.09 22.61 2.10
CA LEU A 302 -40.76 23.14 2.34
C LEU A 302 -40.70 23.66 3.78
N LEU A 303 -39.58 23.45 4.47
CA LEU A 303 -39.43 23.86 5.86
C LEU A 303 -38.29 24.86 6.02
N TYR A 304 -38.50 25.88 6.85
CA TYR A 304 -37.42 26.59 7.53
C TYR A 304 -37.70 26.62 9.04
N GLN A 305 -36.68 26.93 9.83
CA GLN A 305 -36.81 27.05 11.28
C GLN A 305 -36.09 28.32 11.75
N VAL A 306 -36.74 29.07 12.65
CA VAL A 306 -36.13 30.20 13.34
C VAL A 306 -35.21 29.71 14.44
N ASP A 307 -33.99 30.24 14.49
CA ASP A 307 -32.99 29.86 15.47
C ASP A 307 -32.18 31.08 15.92
N ASP A 308 -32.29 31.46 17.19
CA ASP A 308 -31.51 32.53 17.80
C ASP A 308 -30.15 32.05 18.36
N GLN A 309 -29.87 30.75 18.31
CA GLN A 309 -28.60 30.21 18.82
C GLN A 309 -27.42 30.71 17.99
N THR A 310 -26.39 31.24 18.66
CA THR A 310 -25.12 31.55 18.01
C THR A 310 -24.26 30.30 17.95
N VAL A 311 -23.99 29.82 16.75
CA VAL A 311 -23.13 28.66 16.52
C VAL A 311 -21.71 29.14 16.21
N ALA A 312 -20.75 28.77 17.06
CA ALA A 312 -19.35 29.13 16.86
C ALA A 312 -18.81 28.61 15.50
N PRO A 313 -17.89 29.34 14.85
CA PRO A 313 -17.20 28.85 13.66
C PRO A 313 -16.40 27.58 13.97
N GLY A 314 -16.02 26.81 12.93
CA GLY A 314 -15.26 25.57 13.07
C GLY A 314 -15.81 24.46 12.18
N ARG A 315 -15.94 23.25 12.73
CA ARG A 315 -16.43 22.06 12.02
C ARG A 315 -17.78 22.28 11.33
N PRO A 316 -18.06 21.58 10.21
CA PRO A 316 -19.31 21.72 9.48
C PRO A 316 -20.52 21.55 10.39
N VAL A 317 -21.54 22.38 10.15
CA VAL A 317 -22.83 22.32 10.85
C VAL A 317 -23.86 21.77 9.90
N GLN A 318 -24.65 20.82 10.38
CA GLN A 318 -25.76 20.23 9.67
C GLN A 318 -27.04 20.38 10.50
N ARG A 319 -28.06 21.01 9.94
CA ARG A 319 -29.38 21.17 10.53
C ARG A 319 -30.38 20.31 9.78
N ILE A 320 -31.10 19.49 10.52
CA ILE A 320 -32.23 18.72 10.04
C ILE A 320 -33.48 19.36 10.64
N ILE A 321 -34.36 19.83 9.78
CA ILE A 321 -35.63 20.46 10.18
C ILE A 321 -36.74 19.50 9.77
N LEU A 322 -37.55 19.10 10.76
CA LEU A 322 -38.72 18.25 10.60
C LEU A 322 -39.93 18.96 11.21
N THR A 323 -41.14 18.68 10.72
CA THR A 323 -42.37 19.07 11.42
C THR A 323 -42.54 18.24 12.69
N LYS A 324 -43.39 18.68 13.62
CA LYS A 324 -43.67 17.95 14.86
C LYS A 324 -44.16 16.53 14.58
N LEU A 325 -45.06 16.37 13.60
CA LEU A 325 -45.58 15.06 13.20
C LEU A 325 -44.46 14.10 12.77
N GLU A 326 -43.52 14.58 11.95
CA GLU A 326 -42.41 13.78 11.43
C GLU A 326 -41.39 13.47 12.53
N ARG A 327 -41.15 14.40 13.47
CA ARG A 327 -40.31 14.14 14.66
C ARG A 327 -40.91 13.08 15.58
N ASP A 328 -42.21 13.18 15.86
CA ASP A 328 -42.90 12.24 16.74
C ASP A 328 -42.86 10.81 16.16
N GLU A 329 -43.04 10.67 14.84
CA GLU A 329 -42.91 9.39 14.13
C GLU A 329 -41.47 8.85 14.17
N LEU A 330 -40.46 9.69 13.94
CA LEU A 330 -39.04 9.29 14.03
C LEU A 330 -38.66 8.86 15.45
N ALA A 331 -39.16 9.57 16.47
CA ALA A 331 -38.97 9.25 17.88
C ALA A 331 -39.65 7.93 18.26
N GLU A 332 -40.85 7.66 17.75
CA GLU A 332 -41.54 6.39 17.95
C GLU A 332 -40.74 5.22 17.34
N ILE A 333 -40.24 5.35 16.12
CA ILE A 333 -39.34 4.36 15.51
C ILE A 333 -38.08 4.15 16.38
N GLY A 334 -37.56 5.22 16.98
CA GLY A 334 -36.37 5.20 17.84
C GLY A 334 -36.57 4.59 19.23
N ARG A 335 -37.81 4.52 19.73
CA ARG A 335 -38.16 3.83 20.99
C ARG A 335 -38.22 2.31 20.84
N ARG A 336 -38.38 1.81 19.62
CA ARG A 336 -38.50 0.38 19.36
C ARG A 336 -37.16 -0.36 19.54
N PRO A 337 -37.19 -1.64 19.93
CA PRO A 337 -35.97 -2.43 20.03
C PRO A 337 -35.34 -2.59 18.64
N TRP A 338 -34.00 -2.69 18.62
CA TRP A 338 -33.21 -2.66 17.38
C TRP A 338 -33.59 -3.74 16.35
N HIS A 339 -34.03 -4.91 16.81
CA HIS A 339 -34.44 -6.04 15.95
C HIS A 339 -35.88 -5.90 15.41
N ASN A 340 -36.66 -4.93 15.88
CA ASN A 340 -38.04 -4.67 15.47
C ASN A 340 -38.27 -3.17 15.23
N THR A 341 -37.52 -2.61 14.29
CA THR A 341 -37.47 -1.17 13.96
C THR A 341 -37.94 -0.93 12.50
N SER A 342 -37.85 0.31 12.03
CA SER A 342 -38.25 0.68 10.67
C SER A 342 -37.21 1.51 9.91
N ASP A 343 -37.14 1.31 8.59
CA ASP A 343 -36.41 2.16 7.64
C ASP A 343 -37.33 3.23 6.99
N ALA A 344 -38.55 3.40 7.48
CA ALA A 344 -39.43 4.50 7.10
C ALA A 344 -38.71 5.84 7.25
N GLN A 345 -38.68 6.62 6.17
CA GLN A 345 -38.01 7.92 6.13
C GLN A 345 -38.99 9.07 6.23
N MET A 346 -38.68 10.01 7.10
CA MET A 346 -39.41 11.26 7.32
C MET A 346 -39.01 12.31 6.29
N SER A 347 -39.88 13.28 6.02
CA SER A 347 -39.57 14.40 5.14
C SER A 347 -39.10 15.61 5.92
N GLY A 348 -38.11 16.33 5.38
CA GLY A 348 -37.57 17.52 6.04
C GLY A 348 -36.82 18.47 5.13
N THR A 349 -36.11 19.41 5.76
CA THR A 349 -35.11 20.29 5.15
C THR A 349 -33.75 20.05 5.79
N PHE A 350 -32.69 20.01 4.97
CA PHE A 350 -31.30 19.93 5.39
C PHE A 350 -30.62 21.27 5.13
N VAL A 351 -30.03 21.87 6.16
CA VAL A 351 -29.20 23.08 6.01
C VAL A 351 -27.78 22.75 6.42
N ASN A 352 -26.82 22.95 5.52
CA ASN A 352 -25.41 22.71 5.77
C ASN A 352 -24.64 24.04 5.73
N THR A 353 -23.90 24.33 6.80
CA THR A 353 -22.96 25.45 6.86
C THR A 353 -21.53 24.91 6.96
N GLU A 354 -20.70 25.25 5.98
CA GLU A 354 -19.28 24.89 5.95
C GLU A 354 -18.47 25.95 5.19
N SER A 355 -17.29 26.30 5.70
CA SER A 355 -16.37 27.28 5.08
C SER A 355 -17.06 28.60 4.72
N GLY A 356 -17.93 29.09 5.60
CA GLY A 356 -18.69 30.33 5.41
C GLY A 356 -19.83 30.24 4.40
N ARG A 357 -20.10 29.08 3.80
CA ARG A 357 -21.20 28.87 2.85
C ARG A 357 -22.33 28.08 3.51
N THR A 358 -23.56 28.57 3.38
CA THR A 358 -24.77 27.86 3.83
C THR A 358 -25.58 27.39 2.63
N ARG A 359 -25.97 26.12 2.61
CA ARG A 359 -26.78 25.50 1.55
C ARG A 359 -28.03 24.88 2.15
N VAL A 360 -29.17 25.06 1.50
CA VAL A 360 -30.47 24.50 1.90
C VAL A 360 -30.91 23.46 0.88
N HIS A 361 -31.33 22.29 1.35
CA HIS A 361 -31.88 21.21 0.55
C HIS A 361 -33.25 20.80 1.10
N TYR A 362 -34.29 20.99 0.29
CA TYR A 362 -35.66 20.67 0.69
C TYR A 362 -36.09 19.27 0.27
N ASN A 363 -37.15 18.79 0.91
CA ASN A 363 -37.75 17.48 0.70
C ASN A 363 -36.71 16.36 0.75
N ILE A 364 -35.78 16.45 1.70
CA ILE A 364 -34.88 15.33 2.02
C ILE A 364 -35.68 14.16 2.61
N GLY A 365 -35.10 12.97 2.62
CA GLY A 365 -35.56 11.84 3.43
C GLY A 365 -34.65 11.69 4.66
N VAL A 366 -35.22 11.53 5.85
CA VAL A 366 -34.46 11.32 7.10
C VAL A 366 -34.95 10.05 7.77
N ARG A 367 -34.04 9.13 8.07
CA ARG A 367 -34.38 7.92 8.83
C ARG A 367 -33.30 7.55 9.83
N LEU A 368 -33.67 6.78 10.84
CA LEU A 368 -32.67 6.10 11.66
C LEU A 368 -31.93 5.04 10.82
N ARG A 369 -30.65 4.83 11.12
CA ARG A 369 -29.80 3.83 10.47
C ARG A 369 -29.09 2.94 11.48
N GLY A 370 -28.53 1.84 10.99
CA GLY A 370 -27.82 0.84 11.78
C GLY A 370 -28.69 -0.36 12.14
N SER A 371 -28.07 -1.34 12.79
CA SER A 371 -28.72 -2.50 13.39
C SER A 371 -28.73 -2.31 14.92
N THR A 372 -27.81 -2.92 15.64
CA THR A 372 -27.60 -2.80 17.09
C THR A 372 -27.42 -1.35 17.55
N SER A 373 -26.77 -0.49 16.75
CA SER A 373 -26.59 0.94 17.06
C SER A 373 -27.90 1.74 17.14
N ARG A 374 -29.04 1.19 16.69
CA ARG A 374 -30.36 1.77 16.98
C ARG A 374 -30.76 1.65 18.45
N ALA A 375 -30.12 0.78 19.22
CA ALA A 375 -30.31 0.71 20.67
C ALA A 375 -29.55 1.82 21.41
N ALA A 376 -28.51 2.42 20.81
CA ALA A 376 -27.69 3.44 21.45
C ALA A 376 -28.52 4.66 21.89
N ALA A 377 -28.14 5.32 23.00
CA ALA A 377 -28.86 6.50 23.50
C ALA A 377 -28.97 7.61 22.43
N HIS A 378 -27.87 7.86 21.72
CA HIS A 378 -27.84 8.75 20.57
C HIS A 378 -27.92 7.92 19.28
N LYS A 379 -28.99 8.12 18.50
CA LYS A 379 -29.26 7.33 17.29
C LYS A 379 -28.45 7.82 16.10
N SER A 380 -28.05 6.92 15.21
CA SER A 380 -27.46 7.31 13.92
C SER A 380 -28.56 7.64 12.89
N ARG A 381 -28.31 8.59 12.00
CA ARG A 381 -29.25 9.04 10.95
C ARG A 381 -28.70 8.73 9.56
N ARG A 382 -29.59 8.50 8.61
CA ARG A 382 -29.30 8.63 7.18
C ARG A 382 -30.16 9.75 6.60
N VAL A 383 -29.52 10.64 5.87
CA VAL A 383 -30.18 11.70 5.11
C VAL A 383 -30.09 11.34 3.63
N ASN A 384 -31.22 11.26 2.95
CA ASN A 384 -31.33 11.00 1.52
C ASN A 384 -31.71 12.29 0.79
N PHE A 385 -31.02 12.60 -0.29
CA PHE A 385 -31.28 13.73 -1.18
C PHE A 385 -31.85 13.22 -2.49
N PRO A 386 -32.88 13.86 -3.05
CA PRO A 386 -33.40 13.49 -4.35
C PRO A 386 -32.32 13.59 -5.44
N ASN A 387 -32.30 12.62 -6.35
CA ASN A 387 -31.25 12.44 -7.37
C ASN A 387 -31.23 13.49 -8.50
N ASP A 388 -32.26 14.34 -8.60
CA ASP A 388 -32.27 15.51 -9.47
C ASP A 388 -31.50 16.71 -8.88
N ARG A 389 -31.36 16.78 -7.54
CA ARG A 389 -30.67 17.85 -6.80
C ARG A 389 -29.80 17.29 -5.66
N PRO A 390 -28.80 16.46 -5.98
CA PRO A 390 -27.94 15.84 -4.97
C PRO A 390 -27.12 16.89 -4.21
N TRP A 391 -26.81 16.61 -2.94
CA TRP A 391 -25.90 17.46 -2.16
C TRP A 391 -24.46 17.02 -2.41
N ARG A 392 -23.63 17.90 -2.99
CA ARG A 392 -22.23 17.60 -3.35
C ARG A 392 -22.09 16.35 -4.25
N ALA A 393 -23.05 16.17 -5.17
CA ALA A 393 -23.16 14.98 -6.01
C ALA A 393 -23.45 13.67 -5.23
N HIS A 394 -23.86 13.77 -3.97
CA HIS A 394 -24.35 12.64 -3.17
C HIS A 394 -25.88 12.63 -3.06
N THR A 395 -26.46 11.46 -3.25
CA THR A 395 -27.89 11.19 -3.00
C THR A 395 -28.17 10.71 -1.59
N ALA A 396 -27.13 10.46 -0.78
CA ALA A 396 -27.29 10.22 0.64
C ALA A 396 -26.01 10.50 1.43
N VAL A 397 -26.17 10.70 2.73
CA VAL A 397 -25.08 10.75 3.72
C VAL A 397 -25.49 10.01 4.99
N ASN A 398 -24.54 9.34 5.63
CA ASN A 398 -24.72 8.73 6.94
C ASN A 398 -24.19 9.65 8.03
N LEU A 399 -24.93 9.82 9.12
CA LEU A 399 -24.53 10.54 10.32
C LEU A 399 -24.49 9.55 11.48
N ASN A 400 -23.29 9.13 11.85
CA ASN A 400 -23.07 8.11 12.87
C ASN A 400 -22.78 8.70 14.24
N ALA A 401 -23.48 8.17 15.24
CA ALA A 401 -23.37 8.60 16.63
C ALA A 401 -22.38 7.77 17.45
N VAL A 402 -21.99 6.58 17.01
CA VAL A 402 -21.11 5.71 17.81
C VAL A 402 -19.66 6.06 17.50
N HIS A 403 -18.89 6.47 18.51
CA HIS A 403 -17.48 6.87 18.42
C HIS A 403 -17.06 7.63 17.13
N PRO A 404 -17.59 8.84 16.87
CA PRO A 404 -17.30 9.59 15.64
C PRO A 404 -15.81 9.79 15.34
N HIS A 405 -15.01 10.03 16.38
CA HIS A 405 -13.57 10.24 16.29
C HIS A 405 -12.81 9.01 15.80
N ALA A 406 -13.22 7.81 16.24
CA ALA A 406 -12.62 6.55 15.80
C ALA A 406 -12.92 6.27 14.32
N GLN A 407 -14.13 6.58 13.86
CA GLN A 407 -14.52 6.44 12.45
C GLN A 407 -13.77 7.43 11.55
N GLU A 408 -13.61 8.71 11.96
CA GLU A 408 -12.82 9.71 11.22
C GLU A 408 -11.34 9.29 11.11
N LEU A 409 -10.73 8.89 12.23
CA LEU A 409 -9.34 8.46 12.26
C LEU A 409 -9.13 7.14 11.52
N GLY A 410 -9.93 6.11 11.78
CA GLY A 410 -9.83 4.81 11.11
C GLY A 410 -9.95 4.95 9.59
N SER A 411 -10.94 5.71 9.13
CA SER A 411 -11.11 6.04 7.72
C SER A 411 -9.89 6.74 7.11
N ALA A 412 -9.27 7.68 7.82
CA ALA A 412 -8.05 8.34 7.37
C ALA A 412 -6.85 7.39 7.33
N LEU A 413 -6.70 6.50 8.31
CA LEU A 413 -5.59 5.56 8.42
C LEU A 413 -5.62 4.48 7.33
N PHE A 414 -6.80 3.97 6.97
CA PHE A 414 -6.93 3.10 5.81
C PHE A 414 -6.44 3.79 4.52
N ARG A 415 -6.83 5.05 4.30
CA ARG A 415 -6.39 5.80 3.11
C ARG A 415 -4.90 6.12 3.13
N LEU A 416 -4.33 6.47 4.29
CA LEU A 416 -2.88 6.68 4.44
C LEU A 416 -2.10 5.38 4.21
N ALA A 417 -2.68 4.24 4.55
CA ALA A 417 -2.14 2.92 4.23
C ALA A 417 -2.32 2.52 2.75
N GLY A 418 -2.84 3.39 1.89
CA GLY A 418 -3.03 3.10 0.46
C GLY A 418 -4.24 2.20 0.16
N LEU A 419 -5.16 2.02 1.11
CA LEU A 419 -6.34 1.17 0.98
C LEU A 419 -7.62 2.00 0.79
N PRO A 420 -8.65 1.46 0.11
CA PRO A 420 -9.92 2.15 -0.04
C PRO A 420 -10.66 2.22 1.30
N ALA A 421 -11.31 3.35 1.57
CA ALA A 421 -12.22 3.49 2.72
C ALA A 421 -13.23 4.62 2.48
N PRO A 422 -14.50 4.47 2.95
CA PRO A 422 -15.47 5.56 2.92
C PRO A 422 -14.93 6.81 3.59
N ARG A 423 -15.10 7.98 2.97
CA ARG A 423 -14.71 9.25 3.62
C ARG A 423 -15.53 9.44 4.89
N ALA A 424 -14.86 9.85 5.95
CA ALA A 424 -15.46 10.16 7.24
C ALA A 424 -14.89 11.48 7.78
N ARG A 425 -15.73 12.26 8.47
CA ARG A 425 -15.32 13.46 9.24
C ARG A 425 -16.31 13.78 10.36
N ALA A 426 -15.83 14.36 11.46
CA ALA A 426 -16.71 14.87 12.51
C ALA A 426 -17.49 16.11 12.06
N VAL A 427 -18.79 16.12 12.33
CA VAL A 427 -19.71 17.22 12.05
C VAL A 427 -20.62 17.50 13.26
N ARG A 428 -21.10 18.73 13.36
CA ARG A 428 -22.07 19.13 14.39
C ARG A 428 -23.47 19.03 13.82
N VAL A 429 -24.32 18.19 14.43
CA VAL A 429 -25.67 17.95 13.94
C VAL A 429 -26.69 18.58 14.87
N PHE A 430 -27.66 19.27 14.31
CA PHE A 430 -28.81 19.83 15.00
C PHE A 430 -30.08 19.28 14.38
N GLU A 431 -31.01 18.83 15.21
CA GLU A 431 -32.35 18.38 14.81
C GLU A 431 -33.36 19.31 15.46
N ASN A 432 -34.05 20.12 14.65
CA ASN A 432 -34.99 21.12 15.13
C ASN A 432 -34.45 22.06 16.24
N ASN A 433 -33.28 22.67 16.03
CA ASN A 433 -32.49 23.49 16.97
C ASN A 433 -31.94 22.75 18.22
N GLU A 434 -32.23 21.46 18.38
CA GLU A 434 -31.59 20.65 19.41
C GLU A 434 -30.24 20.14 18.89
N ARG A 435 -29.16 20.44 19.61
CA ARG A 435 -27.84 19.87 19.28
C ARG A 435 -27.83 18.39 19.63
N LEU A 436 -27.55 17.56 18.63
CA LEU A 436 -27.42 16.12 18.82
C LEU A 436 -26.01 15.74 19.30
N GLY A 437 -25.96 14.62 20.04
CA GLY A 437 -24.73 13.99 20.52
C GLY A 437 -24.38 14.43 21.94
N GLY A 438 -24.05 13.45 22.79
CA GLY A 438 -23.71 13.68 24.19
C GLY A 438 -22.21 13.75 24.43
N ALA A 439 -21.82 13.54 25.70
CA ALA A 439 -20.42 13.53 26.12
C ALA A 439 -19.60 12.45 25.42
N SER A 440 -20.14 11.24 25.24
CA SER A 440 -19.45 10.13 24.56
C SER A 440 -19.27 10.33 23.05
N GLN A 441 -20.01 11.27 22.45
CA GLN A 441 -19.84 11.70 21.07
C GLN A 441 -18.97 12.94 20.92
N PHE A 442 -18.58 13.55 22.04
CA PHE A 442 -17.97 14.89 22.07
C PHE A 442 -18.84 15.92 21.35
N ALA A 443 -20.17 15.74 21.39
CA ALA A 443 -21.17 16.55 20.71
C ALA A 443 -20.96 16.69 19.18
N HIS A 444 -20.47 15.62 18.54
CA HIS A 444 -20.28 15.46 17.10
C HIS A 444 -20.90 14.15 16.59
N TYR A 445 -21.07 14.05 15.28
CA TYR A 445 -21.40 12.81 14.57
C TYR A 445 -20.35 12.59 13.48
N ALA A 446 -20.12 11.35 13.07
CA ALA A 446 -19.31 11.07 11.88
C ALA A 446 -20.22 11.19 10.64
N GLU A 447 -19.89 12.11 9.73
CA GLU A 447 -20.44 12.19 8.40
C GLU A 447 -19.69 11.19 7.51
N LEU A 448 -20.36 10.12 7.04
CA LEU A 448 -19.75 9.09 6.19
C LEU A 448 -20.44 8.95 4.84
N ASP A 449 -19.63 8.72 3.81
CA ASP A 449 -20.09 8.30 2.50
C ASP A 449 -20.83 6.95 2.60
N PRO A 450 -22.05 6.85 2.04
CA PRO A 450 -22.69 5.56 1.84
C PRO A 450 -21.94 4.72 0.79
N LEU A 451 -21.76 3.43 1.06
CA LEU A 451 -21.28 2.46 0.08
C LEU A 451 -22.30 2.27 -1.05
N ASN A 452 -22.10 2.98 -2.16
CA ASN A 452 -22.94 3.03 -3.35
C ASN A 452 -22.11 3.38 -4.61
N SER A 453 -22.76 3.57 -5.77
CA SER A 453 -22.08 3.96 -7.01
C SER A 453 -21.35 5.31 -6.93
N GLU A 454 -21.80 6.24 -6.09
CA GLU A 454 -21.14 7.55 -5.94
C GLU A 454 -19.80 7.40 -5.23
N TYR A 455 -19.75 6.59 -4.18
CA TYR A 455 -18.50 6.21 -3.53
C TYR A 455 -17.55 5.50 -4.49
N ILE A 456 -18.04 4.53 -5.28
CA ILE A 456 -17.19 3.82 -6.26
C ILE A 456 -16.64 4.76 -7.33
N ARG A 457 -17.44 5.70 -7.87
CA ARG A 457 -16.94 6.71 -8.81
C ARG A 457 -15.84 7.59 -8.23
N TRP A 458 -15.91 7.89 -6.93
CA TRP A 458 -14.88 8.67 -6.26
C TRP A 458 -13.62 7.84 -5.97
N GLN A 459 -13.79 6.61 -5.46
CA GLN A 459 -12.68 5.75 -5.02
C GLN A 459 -11.94 5.08 -6.19
N PHE A 460 -12.64 4.74 -7.27
CA PHE A 460 -12.12 4.03 -8.44
C PHE A 460 -12.49 4.75 -9.74
N PRO A 461 -12.07 6.01 -9.94
CA PRO A 461 -12.58 6.85 -11.04
C PRO A 461 -12.35 6.27 -12.44
N ASN A 462 -11.29 5.47 -12.62
CA ASN A 462 -10.92 4.83 -13.89
C ASN A 462 -11.52 3.44 -14.09
N ASP A 463 -12.16 2.86 -13.07
CA ASP A 463 -12.79 1.55 -13.13
C ASP A 463 -13.99 1.53 -12.17
N ASN A 464 -14.97 2.38 -12.42
CA ASN A 464 -16.12 2.63 -11.53
C ASN A 464 -17.40 1.88 -11.93
N SER A 465 -17.32 1.01 -12.94
CA SER A 465 -18.47 0.31 -13.52
C SER A 465 -18.69 -1.09 -12.93
N GLY A 466 -17.82 -1.51 -12.00
CA GLY A 466 -17.84 -2.82 -11.37
C GLY A 466 -18.91 -3.02 -10.30
N ASN A 467 -18.85 -4.17 -9.63
CA ASN A 467 -19.82 -4.59 -8.64
C ASN A 467 -19.30 -4.40 -7.21
N LEU A 468 -20.09 -3.68 -6.41
CA LEU A 468 -19.87 -3.50 -4.98
C LEU A 468 -20.85 -4.38 -4.19
N TYR A 469 -20.33 -5.23 -3.33
CA TYR A 469 -21.09 -6.12 -2.46
C TYR A 469 -20.84 -5.74 -1.00
N LYS A 470 -21.89 -5.39 -0.26
CA LYS A 470 -21.79 -5.22 1.20
C LYS A 470 -22.08 -6.55 1.90
N GLY A 471 -21.14 -7.07 2.68
CA GLY A 471 -21.33 -8.27 3.50
C GLY A 471 -22.22 -8.00 4.71
N GLY A 472 -23.23 -8.86 4.93
CA GLY A 472 -24.02 -8.92 6.15
C GLY A 472 -23.59 -10.06 7.07
N GLY A 473 -24.33 -10.29 8.15
CA GLY A 473 -23.98 -11.27 9.19
C GLY A 473 -23.93 -12.75 8.77
N TYR A 474 -24.19 -13.08 7.50
CA TYR A 474 -23.97 -14.42 6.93
C TYR A 474 -22.88 -14.44 5.85
N ALA A 475 -22.27 -13.31 5.51
CA ALA A 475 -21.22 -13.20 4.51
C ALA A 475 -19.84 -13.58 5.11
N ASP A 476 -19.51 -14.86 5.05
CA ASP A 476 -18.32 -15.46 5.67
C ASP A 476 -17.25 -15.95 4.68
N LEU A 477 -17.30 -15.47 3.44
CA LEU A 477 -16.46 -15.88 2.31
C LEU A 477 -16.65 -17.34 1.84
N LYS A 478 -17.70 -18.03 2.28
CA LYS A 478 -18.01 -19.38 1.78
C LYS A 478 -18.60 -19.36 0.36
N PHE A 479 -18.12 -20.26 -0.48
CA PHE A 479 -18.76 -20.56 -1.78
C PHE A 479 -20.04 -21.40 -1.56
N LEU A 480 -21.17 -20.93 -2.11
CA LEU A 480 -22.51 -21.49 -1.95
C LEU A 480 -23.07 -22.14 -3.24
N GLY A 481 -22.33 -22.08 -4.35
CA GLY A 481 -22.76 -22.53 -5.67
C GLY A 481 -22.69 -21.42 -6.71
N ASP A 482 -23.15 -21.70 -7.93
CA ASP A 482 -23.08 -20.73 -9.05
C ASP A 482 -24.35 -19.90 -9.20
N GLU A 483 -25.43 -20.32 -8.55
CA GLU A 483 -26.68 -19.60 -8.57
C GLU A 483 -26.58 -18.30 -7.76
N PRO A 484 -27.04 -17.14 -8.28
CA PRO A 484 -27.02 -15.88 -7.55
C PRO A 484 -27.89 -15.86 -6.28
N THR A 485 -28.96 -16.66 -6.26
CA THR A 485 -30.03 -16.61 -5.24
C THR A 485 -29.51 -16.67 -3.80
N PRO A 486 -28.64 -17.63 -3.39
CA PRO A 486 -28.15 -17.71 -2.02
C PRO A 486 -27.31 -16.50 -1.60
N TYR A 487 -26.61 -15.86 -2.54
CA TYR A 487 -25.78 -14.68 -2.25
C TYR A 487 -26.60 -13.40 -2.12
N ALA A 488 -27.72 -13.32 -2.83
CA ALA A 488 -28.63 -12.17 -2.81
C ALA A 488 -29.58 -12.18 -1.60
N GLU A 489 -29.62 -13.26 -0.81
CA GLU A 489 -30.45 -13.35 0.39
C GLU A 489 -30.12 -12.26 1.43
N LYS A 490 -31.14 -11.92 2.24
CA LYS A 490 -31.00 -10.92 3.29
C LYS A 490 -29.87 -11.32 4.25
N TYR A 491 -28.97 -10.37 4.51
CA TYR A 491 -27.78 -10.53 5.37
C TYR A 491 -26.61 -11.35 4.77
N PHE A 492 -26.66 -11.74 3.49
CA PHE A 492 -25.50 -12.21 2.73
C PHE A 492 -24.80 -11.03 2.01
N TYR A 493 -24.70 -11.04 0.69
CA TYR A 493 -23.96 -10.06 -0.11
C TYR A 493 -24.93 -9.10 -0.79
N ALA A 494 -25.25 -8.01 -0.08
CA ALA A 494 -26.13 -6.99 -0.61
C ALA A 494 -25.42 -6.20 -1.72
N LYS A 495 -25.74 -6.49 -2.98
CA LYS A 495 -25.21 -5.80 -4.17
C LYS A 495 -25.65 -4.33 -4.17
N LYS A 496 -24.69 -3.41 -4.19
CA LYS A 496 -24.87 -1.94 -4.05
C LYS A 496 -24.70 -1.16 -5.35
N THR A 497 -24.07 -1.76 -6.34
CA THR A 497 -23.99 -1.25 -7.72
C THR A 497 -24.49 -2.34 -8.66
N ASN A 498 -25.07 -1.96 -9.82
CA ASN A 498 -25.57 -2.90 -10.83
C ASN A 498 -26.52 -3.99 -10.29
N ALA A 499 -27.26 -3.71 -9.21
CA ALA A 499 -28.10 -4.69 -8.52
C ALA A 499 -29.22 -5.27 -9.41
N TRP A 500 -29.71 -4.48 -10.35
CA TRP A 500 -30.76 -4.86 -11.32
C TRP A 500 -30.31 -5.97 -12.28
N GLN A 501 -29.00 -6.15 -12.53
CA GLN A 501 -28.50 -7.23 -13.37
C GLN A 501 -28.68 -8.60 -12.74
N ASN A 502 -28.77 -8.66 -11.40
CA ASN A 502 -28.77 -9.89 -10.61
C ASN A 502 -27.63 -10.88 -10.96
N ASP A 503 -26.55 -10.38 -11.55
CA ASP A 503 -25.35 -11.15 -11.88
C ASP A 503 -24.36 -11.12 -10.70
N TYR A 504 -24.01 -12.30 -10.19
CA TYR A 504 -23.06 -12.49 -9.08
C TYR A 504 -21.84 -13.33 -9.52
N SER A 505 -21.62 -13.47 -10.83
CA SER A 505 -20.56 -14.31 -11.40
C SER A 505 -19.16 -13.93 -10.91
N ASP A 506 -18.83 -12.64 -10.83
CA ASP A 506 -17.55 -12.16 -10.30
C ASP A 506 -17.31 -12.57 -8.83
N LEU A 507 -18.33 -12.44 -7.98
CA LEU A 507 -18.28 -12.86 -6.58
C LEU A 507 -18.16 -14.38 -6.47
N THR A 508 -18.97 -15.14 -7.20
CA THR A 508 -18.98 -16.61 -7.15
C THR A 508 -17.64 -17.19 -7.63
N GLU A 509 -17.07 -16.64 -8.70
CA GLU A 509 -15.73 -16.99 -9.20
C GLU A 509 -14.65 -16.73 -8.15
N PHE A 510 -14.66 -15.56 -7.51
CA PHE A 510 -13.72 -15.22 -6.43
C PHE A 510 -13.85 -16.17 -5.24
N LEU A 511 -15.07 -16.37 -4.71
CA LEU A 511 -15.31 -17.23 -3.54
C LEU A 511 -14.96 -18.70 -3.83
N ARG A 512 -15.17 -19.17 -5.06
CA ARG A 512 -14.75 -20.51 -5.49
C ARG A 512 -13.22 -20.64 -5.48
N ALA A 513 -12.51 -19.67 -6.06
CA ALA A 513 -11.04 -19.67 -6.09
C ALA A 513 -10.46 -19.64 -4.67
N LEU A 514 -11.03 -18.80 -3.80
CA LEU A 514 -10.65 -18.71 -2.39
C LEU A 514 -10.93 -20.00 -1.62
N GLY A 515 -12.12 -20.59 -1.77
CA GLY A 515 -12.50 -21.81 -1.05
C GLY A 515 -11.74 -23.06 -1.48
N LYS A 516 -11.20 -23.10 -2.70
CA LYS A 516 -10.27 -24.14 -3.15
C LYS A 516 -8.82 -23.87 -2.73
N ALA A 517 -8.54 -22.64 -2.32
CA ALA A 517 -7.20 -22.09 -2.21
C ALA A 517 -6.39 -22.43 -3.49
N ASP A 518 -6.87 -22.05 -4.66
CA ASP A 518 -6.10 -22.23 -5.90
C ASP A 518 -5.30 -20.94 -6.14
N GLU A 519 -3.97 -20.96 -5.95
CA GLU A 519 -3.12 -19.76 -6.08
C GLU A 519 -3.15 -19.18 -7.48
N SER A 520 -3.13 -20.05 -8.49
CA SER A 520 -3.17 -19.63 -9.90
C SER A 520 -4.49 -18.94 -10.22
N ALA A 521 -5.61 -19.48 -9.73
CA ALA A 521 -6.93 -18.89 -9.93
C ALA A 521 -7.15 -17.63 -9.07
N LEU A 522 -6.50 -17.53 -7.91
CA LEU A 522 -6.60 -16.37 -7.02
C LEU A 522 -5.83 -15.17 -7.53
N ALA A 523 -4.69 -15.35 -8.21
CA ALA A 523 -3.85 -14.25 -8.70
C ALA A 523 -4.63 -13.25 -9.57
N ASP A 524 -5.54 -13.72 -10.42
CA ASP A 524 -6.38 -12.88 -11.28
C ASP A 524 -7.63 -12.32 -10.58
N ARG A 525 -7.93 -12.77 -9.36
CA ARG A 525 -9.19 -12.52 -8.65
C ARG A 525 -9.01 -11.85 -7.29
N MET A 526 -7.79 -11.73 -6.81
CA MET A 526 -7.46 -11.18 -5.51
C MET A 526 -6.08 -10.55 -5.52
N ASP A 527 -5.98 -9.33 -5.02
CA ASP A 527 -4.70 -8.73 -4.68
C ASP A 527 -4.33 -9.16 -3.25
N VAL A 528 -3.46 -10.16 -3.14
CA VAL A 528 -3.08 -10.77 -1.86
C VAL A 528 -2.41 -9.74 -0.94
N ASP A 529 -1.57 -8.85 -1.46
CA ASP A 529 -0.91 -7.81 -0.66
C ASP A 529 -1.92 -6.81 -0.13
N ALA A 530 -2.82 -6.32 -0.98
CA ALA A 530 -3.86 -5.39 -0.53
C ALA A 530 -4.75 -6.00 0.56
N TRP A 531 -5.07 -7.30 0.47
CA TRP A 531 -5.82 -8.00 1.51
C TRP A 531 -5.01 -8.18 2.80
N MET A 532 -3.76 -8.65 2.71
CA MET A 532 -2.92 -8.83 3.90
C MET A 532 -2.67 -7.49 4.59
N ARG A 533 -2.45 -6.42 3.82
CA ARG A 533 -2.36 -5.05 4.32
C ARG A 533 -3.65 -4.58 4.98
N HIS A 534 -4.81 -4.89 4.41
CA HIS A 534 -6.12 -4.57 4.98
C HIS A 534 -6.34 -5.24 6.34
N LEU A 535 -6.01 -6.53 6.45
CA LEU A 535 -6.09 -7.25 7.72
C LEU A 535 -5.08 -6.70 8.74
N ALA A 536 -3.85 -6.38 8.31
CA ALA A 536 -2.82 -5.81 9.18
C ALA A 536 -3.22 -4.43 9.73
N VAL A 537 -3.84 -3.57 8.92
CA VAL A 537 -4.40 -2.28 9.38
C VAL A 537 -5.45 -2.51 10.47
N HIS A 538 -6.35 -3.49 10.31
CA HIS A 538 -7.35 -3.78 11.35
C HIS A 538 -6.72 -4.28 12.67
N ASP A 539 -5.68 -5.12 12.60
CA ASP A 539 -4.98 -5.58 13.79
C ASP A 539 -4.18 -4.44 14.45
N LEU A 540 -3.56 -3.53 13.69
CA LEU A 540 -2.91 -2.32 14.23
C LEU A 540 -3.90 -1.31 14.79
N LEU A 541 -5.09 -1.21 14.23
CA LEU A 541 -6.21 -0.43 14.78
C LEU A 541 -6.79 -1.06 16.05
N GLY A 542 -6.50 -2.34 16.31
CA GLY A 542 -7.12 -3.10 17.39
C GLY A 542 -8.63 -3.20 17.24
N ASN A 543 -9.11 -3.49 16.01
CA ASN A 543 -10.55 -3.57 15.74
C ASN A 543 -11.22 -4.67 16.57
N GLU A 544 -12.25 -4.34 17.34
CA GLU A 544 -13.03 -5.31 18.14
C GLU A 544 -14.44 -5.55 17.59
N GLU A 545 -14.76 -5.06 16.40
CA GLU A 545 -16.05 -5.34 15.78
C GLU A 545 -16.20 -6.83 15.46
N THR A 546 -17.39 -7.38 15.70
CA THR A 546 -17.75 -8.73 15.28
C THR A 546 -17.84 -8.78 13.75
N SER A 547 -16.72 -9.09 13.09
CA SER A 547 -16.54 -8.86 11.67
C SER A 547 -15.60 -9.88 11.05
N LEU A 548 -15.51 -9.91 9.72
CA LEU A 548 -14.60 -10.80 8.98
C LEU A 548 -13.16 -10.73 9.49
N VAL A 549 -12.68 -9.54 9.86
CA VAL A 549 -11.28 -9.30 10.23
C VAL A 549 -10.93 -9.75 11.65
N THR A 550 -11.96 -9.97 12.49
CA THR A 550 -11.83 -10.63 13.79
C THR A 550 -12.19 -12.12 13.71
N GLY A 551 -12.44 -12.62 12.49
CA GLY A 551 -12.69 -14.02 12.18
C GLY A 551 -14.17 -14.43 12.20
N ASP A 552 -15.09 -13.47 12.34
CA ASP A 552 -16.55 -13.68 12.26
C ASP A 552 -17.07 -13.38 10.83
N LYS A 553 -18.33 -13.00 10.68
CA LYS A 553 -19.04 -12.79 9.42
C LYS A 553 -19.43 -11.32 9.26
N GLY A 554 -19.48 -10.84 8.02
CA GLY A 554 -19.96 -9.48 7.72
C GLY A 554 -19.03 -8.34 8.12
N ASP A 555 -19.55 -7.12 8.03
CA ASP A 555 -18.87 -5.84 8.30
C ASP A 555 -17.61 -5.58 7.49
N TYR A 556 -17.73 -5.88 6.20
CA TYR A 556 -16.84 -5.46 5.13
C TYR A 556 -17.66 -5.24 3.85
N ALA A 557 -17.01 -4.69 2.82
CA ALA A 557 -17.51 -4.76 1.46
C ALA A 557 -16.43 -5.25 0.50
N LEU A 558 -16.88 -5.86 -0.59
CA LEU A 558 -16.05 -6.30 -1.70
C LEU A 558 -16.37 -5.45 -2.93
N TYR A 559 -15.33 -5.03 -3.64
CA TYR A 559 -15.47 -4.41 -4.94
C TYR A 559 -14.67 -5.17 -5.98
N ALA A 560 -15.29 -5.51 -7.11
CA ALA A 560 -14.62 -6.04 -8.28
C ALA A 560 -14.89 -5.10 -9.46
N GLY A 561 -13.81 -4.58 -10.05
CA GLY A 561 -13.87 -3.70 -11.21
C GLY A 561 -14.16 -4.45 -12.51
N THR A 562 -14.32 -3.70 -13.59
CA THR A 562 -14.48 -4.23 -14.94
C THR A 562 -13.14 -4.34 -15.68
N ALA A 563 -12.19 -3.45 -15.37
CA ALA A 563 -10.83 -3.48 -15.90
C ALA A 563 -9.92 -4.33 -15.01
N ASP A 564 -10.00 -4.14 -13.69
CA ASP A 564 -9.34 -5.00 -12.70
C ASP A 564 -10.40 -5.82 -11.97
N ARG A 565 -10.44 -7.12 -12.27
CA ARG A 565 -11.41 -8.06 -11.69
C ARG A 565 -10.98 -8.60 -10.34
N ARG A 566 -9.83 -8.17 -9.80
CA ARG A 566 -9.38 -8.57 -8.47
C ARG A 566 -10.29 -7.94 -7.41
N SER A 567 -10.81 -8.78 -6.52
CA SER A 567 -11.72 -8.36 -5.46
C SER A 567 -10.95 -7.58 -4.39
N VAL A 568 -11.42 -6.37 -4.10
CA VAL A 568 -10.82 -5.45 -3.13
C VAL A 568 -11.67 -5.38 -1.86
N LEU A 569 -11.05 -5.48 -0.69
CA LEU A 569 -11.70 -5.25 0.60
C LEU A 569 -11.85 -3.75 0.90
N ILE A 570 -13.04 -3.36 1.32
CA ILE A 570 -13.38 -2.02 1.81
C ILE A 570 -13.88 -2.14 3.25
N PRO A 571 -13.32 -1.38 4.21
CA PRO A 571 -13.68 -1.50 5.61
C PRO A 571 -15.09 -0.96 5.85
N TYR A 572 -15.76 -1.53 6.84
CA TYR A 572 -17.07 -1.09 7.32
C TYR A 572 -17.08 -1.10 8.86
N ASP A 573 -17.91 -0.26 9.48
CA ASP A 573 -18.03 -0.09 10.95
C ASP A 573 -16.69 0.04 11.70
N LEU A 574 -16.02 1.18 11.50
CA LEU A 574 -14.77 1.53 12.19
C LEU A 574 -15.03 2.28 13.51
N ASP A 575 -16.05 1.94 14.28
CA ASP A 575 -16.38 2.57 15.56
C ASP A 575 -15.81 1.81 16.79
N ALA A 576 -15.39 0.56 16.63
CA ALA A 576 -14.74 -0.28 17.65
C ALA A 576 -13.21 -0.37 17.50
N VAL A 577 -12.56 0.69 17.00
CA VAL A 577 -11.10 0.76 16.78
C VAL A 577 -10.42 1.77 17.72
N LEU A 578 -9.08 1.77 17.75
CA LEU A 578 -8.26 2.75 18.48
C LEU A 578 -8.53 2.75 20.00
N GLY A 579 -8.81 1.56 20.54
CA GLY A 579 -9.06 1.34 21.95
C GLY A 579 -10.34 1.98 22.47
N THR A 580 -11.32 2.27 21.60
CA THR A 580 -12.70 2.55 22.04
C THR A 580 -13.34 1.31 22.65
N GLN A 581 -12.92 0.14 22.17
CA GLN A 581 -13.15 -1.18 22.73
C GLN A 581 -11.83 -1.97 22.67
N GLY A 582 -11.66 -2.98 23.53
CA GLY A 582 -10.44 -3.80 23.55
C GLY A 582 -9.22 -3.12 24.16
N GLY A 583 -8.05 -3.74 23.98
CA GLY A 583 -6.80 -3.31 24.61
C GLY A 583 -5.61 -3.28 23.66
N THR A 584 -4.50 -2.70 24.09
CA THR A 584 -3.26 -2.60 23.28
C THR A 584 -2.64 -3.95 22.94
N GLN A 585 -3.05 -5.01 23.65
CA GLN A 585 -2.57 -6.40 23.49
C GLN A 585 -3.60 -7.33 22.83
N SER A 586 -4.63 -6.81 22.14
CA SER A 586 -5.57 -7.65 21.40
C SER A 586 -4.83 -8.61 20.46
N PRO A 587 -5.18 -9.92 20.40
CA PRO A 587 -4.42 -10.89 19.65
C PRO A 587 -4.26 -10.52 18.17
N LEU A 588 -3.12 -10.88 17.59
CA LEU A 588 -2.92 -10.84 16.14
C LEU A 588 -3.53 -12.08 15.48
N TRP A 589 -3.67 -12.06 14.15
CA TRP A 589 -4.14 -13.20 13.34
C TRP A 589 -5.60 -13.60 13.61
N ARG A 590 -6.42 -12.72 14.18
CA ARG A 590 -7.81 -13.05 14.54
C ARG A 590 -8.67 -13.43 13.33
N ALA A 591 -8.39 -12.86 12.17
CA ALA A 591 -9.03 -13.18 10.90
C ALA A 591 -8.97 -14.70 10.56
N THR A 592 -7.97 -15.45 11.04
CA THR A 592 -7.86 -16.89 10.78
C THR A 592 -8.88 -17.74 11.53
N ALA A 593 -9.72 -17.18 12.40
CA ALA A 593 -10.88 -17.92 12.90
C ALA A 593 -11.93 -18.15 11.78
N ASN A 594 -11.90 -17.35 10.71
CA ASN A 594 -12.63 -17.63 9.47
C ASN A 594 -11.91 -18.75 8.68
N PRO A 595 -12.57 -19.87 8.34
CA PRO A 595 -11.92 -21.00 7.68
C PRO A 595 -11.25 -20.70 6.34
N ALA A 596 -11.85 -19.84 5.51
CA ALA A 596 -11.29 -19.48 4.20
C ALA A 596 -10.00 -18.67 4.36
N LEU A 597 -9.98 -17.72 5.32
CA LEU A 597 -8.79 -16.95 5.65
C LEU A 597 -7.73 -17.80 6.35
N ALA A 598 -8.13 -18.74 7.22
CA ALA A 598 -7.19 -19.67 7.85
C ALA A 598 -6.44 -20.51 6.80
N GLN A 599 -7.17 -21.03 5.81
CA GLN A 599 -6.58 -21.80 4.72
C GLN A 599 -5.62 -20.94 3.88
N LEU A 600 -6.06 -19.74 3.47
CA LEU A 600 -5.23 -18.82 2.69
C LEU A 600 -3.97 -18.39 3.44
N MET A 601 -4.11 -17.93 4.69
CA MET A 601 -3.03 -17.37 5.50
C MET A 601 -2.12 -18.44 6.11
N SER A 602 -2.47 -19.73 6.06
CA SER A 602 -1.57 -20.82 6.44
C SER A 602 -0.40 -21.01 5.45
N ARG A 603 -0.51 -20.43 4.26
CA ARG A 603 0.48 -20.54 3.19
C ARG A 603 1.72 -19.70 3.52
N PRO A 604 2.93 -20.25 3.40
CA PRO A 604 4.14 -19.52 3.73
C PRO A 604 4.29 -18.18 2.98
N ALA A 605 4.03 -18.17 1.68
CA ALA A 605 4.12 -16.97 0.84
C ALA A 605 3.05 -15.89 1.17
N VAL A 606 1.94 -16.26 1.80
CA VAL A 606 0.91 -15.31 2.25
C VAL A 606 1.18 -14.84 3.67
N ALA A 607 1.57 -15.76 4.55
CA ALA A 607 1.88 -15.47 5.94
C ALA A 607 3.03 -14.46 6.08
N VAL A 608 4.07 -14.61 5.24
CA VAL A 608 5.22 -13.69 5.21
C VAL A 608 4.78 -12.26 4.82
N ARG A 609 3.86 -12.12 3.86
CA ARG A 609 3.28 -10.82 3.43
C ARG A 609 2.47 -10.16 4.55
N TYR A 610 1.73 -10.95 5.32
CA TYR A 610 1.00 -10.44 6.49
C TYR A 610 1.94 -9.91 7.56
N TRP A 611 2.98 -10.68 7.93
CA TRP A 611 4.00 -10.23 8.87
C TRP A 611 4.71 -8.98 8.37
N PHE A 612 5.09 -8.95 7.09
CA PHE A 612 5.72 -7.79 6.46
C PHE A 612 4.84 -6.55 6.59
N HIS A 613 3.55 -6.63 6.26
CA HIS A 613 2.65 -5.48 6.37
C HIS A 613 2.41 -5.03 7.81
N LEU A 614 2.40 -5.95 8.80
CA LEU A 614 2.36 -5.55 10.21
C LEU A 614 3.58 -4.74 10.61
N GLU A 615 4.78 -5.16 10.20
CA GLU A 615 6.03 -4.45 10.48
C GLU A 615 6.07 -3.09 9.75
N ASP A 616 5.86 -3.09 8.44
CA ASP A 616 5.88 -1.91 7.59
C ASP A 616 4.90 -0.85 8.11
N LEU A 617 3.65 -1.22 8.37
CA LEU A 617 2.65 -0.27 8.84
C LEU A 617 2.95 0.26 10.25
N ALA A 618 3.48 -0.58 11.15
CA ALA A 618 3.88 -0.17 12.49
C ALA A 618 5.03 0.86 12.46
N GLN A 619 5.93 0.75 11.49
CA GLN A 619 7.09 1.63 11.31
C GLN A 619 6.79 2.85 10.41
N THR A 620 5.72 2.80 9.61
CA THR A 620 5.30 3.90 8.71
C THR A 620 4.05 4.59 9.24
N VAL A 621 2.86 4.19 8.79
CA VAL A 621 1.57 4.84 9.05
C VAL A 621 1.24 4.93 10.54
N PHE A 622 1.63 3.93 11.33
CA PHE A 622 1.38 3.84 12.77
C PHE A 622 2.60 4.19 13.63
N SER A 623 3.67 4.71 13.03
CA SER A 623 4.77 5.30 13.80
C SER A 623 4.31 6.59 14.49
N ALA A 624 4.90 6.91 15.64
CA ALA A 624 4.55 8.13 16.36
C ALA A 624 4.78 9.39 15.49
N GLU A 625 5.86 9.42 14.71
CA GLU A 625 6.21 10.53 13.83
C GLU A 625 5.13 10.82 12.78
N GLN A 626 4.53 9.79 12.19
CA GLN A 626 3.50 9.96 11.16
C GLN A 626 2.09 10.09 11.76
N LEU A 627 1.77 9.30 12.78
CA LEU A 627 0.41 9.19 13.30
C LEU A 627 0.03 10.34 14.24
N GLU A 628 0.92 10.78 15.11
CA GLU A 628 0.59 11.83 16.08
C GLU A 628 0.14 13.15 15.43
N PRO A 629 0.82 13.67 14.38
CA PRO A 629 0.35 14.85 13.66
C PRO A 629 -1.00 14.65 12.99
N VAL A 630 -1.30 13.43 12.54
CA VAL A 630 -2.61 13.09 11.94
C VAL A 630 -3.70 13.14 13.01
N ILE A 631 -3.46 12.58 14.19
CA ILE A 631 -4.38 12.66 15.33
C ILE A 631 -4.62 14.12 15.73
N ASP A 632 -3.55 14.89 15.96
CA ASP A 632 -3.66 16.30 16.37
C ASP A 632 -4.45 17.12 15.36
N ARG A 633 -4.20 16.93 14.05
CA ARG A 633 -4.90 17.64 12.98
C ARG A 633 -6.36 17.24 12.84
N LEU A 634 -6.68 15.94 12.92
CA LEU A 634 -8.02 15.44 12.62
C LEU A 634 -8.98 15.51 13.80
N VAL A 635 -8.50 15.50 15.04
CA VAL A 635 -9.38 15.46 16.21
C VAL A 635 -9.03 16.45 17.31
N GLY A 636 -7.85 17.09 17.26
CA GLY A 636 -7.35 17.97 18.32
C GLY A 636 -8.14 19.27 18.51
N ASP A 637 -8.96 19.67 17.54
CA ASP A 637 -9.81 20.87 17.64
C ASP A 637 -11.11 20.65 18.41
N TYR A 638 -11.56 19.40 18.58
CA TYR A 638 -12.84 19.10 19.25
C TYR A 638 -12.78 18.03 20.34
N LEU A 639 -11.73 17.22 20.41
CA LEU A 639 -11.53 16.28 21.51
C LEU A 639 -10.85 16.96 22.71
N PRO A 640 -11.19 16.59 23.95
CA PRO A 640 -10.41 16.94 25.12
C PRO A 640 -8.97 16.45 24.98
N ARG A 641 -8.00 17.22 25.50
CA ARG A 641 -6.57 16.86 25.42
C ARG A 641 -6.28 15.48 25.99
N THR A 642 -6.96 15.10 27.08
CA THR A 642 -6.85 13.77 27.70
C THR A 642 -7.23 12.63 26.74
N GLU A 643 -8.20 12.85 25.85
CA GLU A 643 -8.63 11.84 24.87
C GLU A 643 -7.64 11.76 23.69
N VAL A 644 -7.13 12.90 23.24
CA VAL A 644 -6.05 12.96 22.25
C VAL A 644 -4.81 12.19 22.74
N ASP A 645 -4.39 12.46 23.97
CA ASP A 645 -3.24 11.78 24.58
C ASP A 645 -3.52 10.26 24.78
N ARG A 646 -4.77 9.87 25.09
CA ARG A 646 -5.18 8.45 25.14
C ARG A 646 -5.01 7.77 23.78
N LEU A 647 -5.47 8.39 22.69
CA LEU A 647 -5.35 7.85 21.32
C LEU A 647 -3.89 7.65 20.92
N LYS A 648 -3.03 8.64 21.19
CA LYS A 648 -1.59 8.55 20.95
C LYS A 648 -0.94 7.44 21.76
N SER A 649 -1.27 7.36 23.06
CA SER A 649 -0.75 6.31 23.94
C SER A 649 -1.20 4.91 23.50
N PHE A 650 -2.45 4.75 23.08
CA PHE A 650 -2.96 3.49 22.53
C PHE A 650 -2.15 3.08 21.30
N ALA A 651 -2.00 3.99 20.33
CA ALA A 651 -1.29 3.69 19.09
C ALA A 651 0.17 3.30 19.33
N ALA A 652 0.90 4.06 20.15
CA ALA A 652 2.29 3.76 20.48
C ALA A 652 2.45 2.37 21.12
N LYS A 653 1.64 2.07 22.13
CA LYS A 653 1.64 0.75 22.82
C LYS A 653 1.19 -0.38 21.91
N ARG A 654 0.28 -0.11 20.98
CA ARG A 654 -0.20 -1.10 20.03
C ARG A 654 0.89 -1.45 19.02
N SER A 655 1.57 -0.46 18.44
CA SER A 655 2.72 -0.68 17.55
C SER A 655 3.85 -1.42 18.26
N GLU A 656 4.19 -1.04 19.50
CA GLU A 656 5.17 -1.75 20.33
C GLU A 656 4.80 -3.22 20.53
N PHE A 657 3.54 -3.49 20.90
CA PHE A 657 3.04 -4.85 21.04
C PHE A 657 3.16 -5.62 19.72
N VAL A 658 2.70 -5.08 18.59
CA VAL A 658 2.78 -5.76 17.29
C VAL A 658 4.23 -6.10 16.95
N LEU A 659 5.15 -5.14 17.04
CA LEU A 659 6.56 -5.36 16.75
C LEU A 659 7.20 -6.40 17.67
N SER A 660 6.77 -6.48 18.94
CA SER A 660 7.25 -7.50 19.88
C SER A 660 6.82 -8.93 19.53
N GLN A 661 5.77 -9.09 18.72
CA GLN A 661 5.26 -10.39 18.31
C GLN A 661 5.94 -10.96 17.07
N ILE A 662 6.80 -10.19 16.38
CA ILE A 662 7.43 -10.58 15.11
C ILE A 662 8.77 -11.30 15.38
N PRO A 663 8.89 -12.61 15.08
CA PRO A 663 10.17 -13.31 15.15
C PRO A 663 11.16 -12.75 14.14
N ARG A 664 12.35 -12.32 14.61
CA ARG A 664 13.39 -11.67 13.78
C ARG A 664 14.59 -12.55 13.47
N GLU A 665 14.85 -13.56 14.29
CA GLU A 665 16.08 -14.34 14.22
C GLU A 665 15.79 -15.81 13.93
N LEU A 666 16.71 -16.45 13.20
CA LEU A 666 16.75 -17.90 13.09
C LEU A 666 17.31 -18.49 14.38
N THR A 667 16.45 -19.19 15.13
CA THR A 667 16.83 -19.85 16.38
C THR A 667 16.81 -21.36 16.20
N VAL A 668 17.66 -22.07 16.96
CA VAL A 668 17.68 -23.53 17.01
C VAL A 668 17.61 -23.99 18.45
N ALA A 669 16.65 -24.85 18.74
CA ALA A 669 16.40 -25.47 20.02
C ALA A 669 16.45 -27.00 19.90
N THR A 670 16.94 -27.63 20.96
CA THR A 670 16.94 -29.09 21.11
C THR A 670 16.73 -29.44 22.58
N GLY A 671 16.16 -30.62 22.86
CA GLY A 671 15.99 -31.14 24.23
C GLY A 671 17.26 -31.75 24.84
N LEU A 672 18.40 -31.67 24.16
CA LEU A 672 19.65 -32.28 24.56
C LEU A 672 20.43 -31.42 25.56
N ALA A 673 21.17 -32.07 26.46
CA ALA A 673 22.08 -31.38 27.39
C ALA A 673 23.33 -30.88 26.65
N LYS A 674 23.80 -29.68 27.00
CA LYS A 674 25.03 -29.09 26.46
C LYS A 674 26.21 -29.37 27.39
N ARG A 675 27.34 -29.86 26.87
CA ARG A 675 28.62 -30.05 27.59
C ARG A 675 29.77 -29.60 26.69
N ASP A 676 30.78 -28.92 27.23
CA ASP A 676 31.97 -28.47 26.49
C ASP A 676 31.69 -27.72 25.16
N GLY A 677 30.52 -27.08 25.04
CA GLY A 677 30.09 -26.36 23.83
C GLY A 677 29.19 -27.15 22.87
N PHE A 678 29.02 -28.46 23.06
CA PHE A 678 28.25 -29.35 22.18
C PHE A 678 26.99 -29.89 22.86
N PHE A 679 25.93 -30.13 22.08
CA PHE A 679 24.80 -30.94 22.54
C PHE A 679 25.15 -32.42 22.49
N PHE A 680 24.72 -33.22 23.46
CA PHE A 680 25.02 -34.65 23.51
C PHE A 680 23.77 -35.50 23.28
N SER A 681 23.85 -36.44 22.35
CA SER A 681 22.77 -37.38 22.03
C SER A 681 23.25 -38.83 22.12
N ASP A 682 22.60 -39.62 22.97
CA ASP A 682 22.77 -41.08 23.01
C ASP A 682 22.06 -41.78 21.82
N SER A 683 21.11 -41.07 21.18
CA SER A 683 20.38 -41.53 20.00
C SER A 683 21.03 -41.07 18.70
N ALA A 684 20.97 -41.90 17.66
CA ALA A 684 21.41 -41.56 16.31
C ALA A 684 20.42 -40.64 15.57
N MET A 685 19.34 -40.18 16.24
CA MET A 685 18.37 -39.24 15.69
C MET A 685 18.04 -38.17 16.73
N VAL A 686 18.03 -36.91 16.29
CA VAL A 686 17.69 -35.75 17.12
C VAL A 686 16.56 -34.95 16.47
N THR A 687 15.67 -34.40 17.31
CA THR A 687 14.69 -33.40 16.88
C THR A 687 15.26 -32.00 17.12
N LEU A 688 15.23 -31.17 16.08
CA LEU A 688 15.53 -29.74 16.15
C LEU A 688 14.25 -28.96 15.88
N SER A 689 14.11 -27.80 16.54
CA SER A 689 13.02 -26.86 16.30
C SER A 689 13.47 -25.43 16.52
N GLY A 690 12.67 -24.45 16.12
CA GLY A 690 13.01 -23.06 16.36
C GLY A 690 12.04 -22.09 15.71
N GLN A 691 12.49 -20.85 15.61
CA GLN A 691 11.86 -19.78 14.84
C GLN A 691 12.76 -19.33 13.70
N ALA A 692 12.19 -18.67 12.70
CA ALA A 692 12.92 -18.01 11.62
C ALA A 692 12.37 -16.58 11.40
N PRO A 693 13.09 -15.70 10.68
CA PRO A 693 12.64 -14.34 10.40
C PRO A 693 11.27 -14.33 9.69
N ALA A 694 10.24 -13.84 10.37
CA ALA A 694 8.85 -14.02 9.95
C ALA A 694 8.43 -13.18 8.74
N THR A 695 9.18 -12.12 8.44
CA THR A 695 8.91 -11.18 7.34
C THR A 695 9.64 -11.53 6.05
N THR A 696 10.51 -12.54 6.05
CA THR A 696 11.26 -12.96 4.86
C THR A 696 11.27 -14.46 4.64
N ALA A 697 11.31 -15.28 5.69
CA ALA A 697 11.42 -16.73 5.56
C ALA A 697 10.08 -17.39 5.20
N VAL A 698 10.09 -18.24 4.17
CA VAL A 698 8.96 -19.10 3.79
C VAL A 698 9.26 -20.59 3.98
N ALA A 699 10.53 -20.94 4.17
CA ALA A 699 10.96 -22.31 4.44
C ALA A 699 12.18 -22.34 5.36
N VAL A 700 12.40 -23.49 5.99
CA VAL A 700 13.62 -23.78 6.76
C VAL A 700 14.14 -25.15 6.33
N GLU A 701 15.45 -25.26 6.17
CA GLU A 701 16.13 -26.52 5.87
C GLU A 701 17.17 -26.83 6.94
N VAL A 702 17.39 -28.12 7.21
CA VAL A 702 18.46 -28.59 8.07
C VAL A 702 19.29 -29.62 7.31
N ASN A 703 20.56 -29.31 7.05
CA ASN A 703 21.45 -30.09 6.18
C ASN A 703 20.80 -30.45 4.83
N GLY A 704 20.11 -29.49 4.21
CA GLY A 704 19.39 -29.68 2.94
C GLY A 704 18.09 -30.49 3.04
N GLN A 705 17.67 -30.89 4.25
CA GLN A 705 16.35 -31.50 4.47
C GLN A 705 15.35 -30.42 4.90
N THR A 706 14.28 -30.26 4.13
CA THR A 706 13.18 -29.35 4.47
C THR A 706 12.56 -29.70 5.82
N ALA A 707 12.38 -28.69 6.67
CA ALA A 707 11.72 -28.79 7.96
C ALA A 707 10.20 -28.57 7.84
N ASP A 708 9.44 -29.13 8.79
CA ASP A 708 8.03 -28.79 8.96
C ASP A 708 7.93 -27.32 9.36
N TRP A 709 7.24 -26.51 8.55
CA TRP A 709 7.14 -25.06 8.73
C TRP A 709 5.71 -24.61 9.06
N PHE A 710 5.56 -23.89 10.17
CA PHE A 710 4.32 -23.27 10.61
C PHE A 710 4.43 -21.74 10.50
N ALA A 711 4.16 -21.23 9.31
CA ALA A 711 4.36 -19.83 8.93
C ALA A 711 3.63 -18.80 9.82
N PRO A 712 2.37 -19.01 10.28
CA PRO A 712 1.68 -18.03 11.12
C PRO A 712 2.34 -17.75 12.48
N LYS A 713 3.26 -18.60 12.95
CA LYS A 713 4.11 -18.34 14.14
C LYS A 713 5.59 -18.29 13.81
N ALA A 714 5.94 -18.37 12.52
CA ALA A 714 7.28 -18.52 11.99
C ALA A 714 8.11 -19.58 12.76
N ARG A 715 7.51 -20.76 12.98
CA ARG A 715 8.14 -21.88 13.72
C ARG A 715 8.44 -23.03 12.80
N TRP A 716 9.57 -23.69 13.04
CA TRP A 716 9.97 -24.88 12.29
C TRP A 716 10.33 -26.05 13.22
N GLN A 717 10.25 -27.27 12.69
CA GLN A 717 10.72 -28.48 13.36
C GLN A 717 11.17 -29.53 12.34
N THR A 718 12.22 -30.29 12.65
CA THR A 718 12.62 -31.46 11.85
C THR A 718 13.35 -32.51 12.68
N LYS A 719 13.46 -33.72 12.13
CA LYS A 719 14.28 -34.81 12.69
C LYS A 719 15.48 -35.06 11.78
N VAL A 720 16.66 -35.14 12.38
CA VAL A 720 17.92 -35.31 11.68
C VAL A 720 18.67 -36.53 12.18
N THR A 721 19.28 -37.28 11.25
CA THR A 721 20.11 -38.44 11.59
C THR A 721 21.54 -38.00 11.89
N LEU A 722 22.10 -38.51 12.99
CA LEU A 722 23.44 -38.22 13.48
C LEU A 722 24.40 -39.36 13.16
N ARG A 723 25.63 -39.01 12.82
CA ARG A 723 26.78 -39.93 12.72
C ARG A 723 27.50 -40.00 14.06
N ARG A 724 28.29 -41.05 14.28
CA ARG A 724 29.17 -41.11 15.46
C ARG A 724 30.22 -39.99 15.40
N GLY A 725 30.43 -39.29 16.52
CA GLY A 725 31.30 -38.12 16.61
C GLY A 725 30.52 -36.81 16.56
N LEU A 726 31.19 -35.74 16.13
CA LEU A 726 30.61 -34.40 16.06
C LEU A 726 29.79 -34.23 14.77
N ASN A 727 28.53 -33.83 14.91
CA ASN A 727 27.66 -33.45 13.80
C ASN A 727 27.38 -31.95 13.90
N ARG A 728 27.92 -31.18 12.98
CA ARG A 728 27.58 -29.77 12.81
C ARG A 728 26.40 -29.67 11.84
N LEU A 729 25.20 -29.44 12.39
CA LEU A 729 23.96 -29.40 11.61
C LEU A 729 23.69 -27.96 11.15
N LEU A 730 23.81 -27.68 9.86
CA LEU A 730 23.48 -26.39 9.25
C LEU A 730 21.96 -26.23 9.16
N VAL A 731 21.44 -25.12 9.65
CA VAL A 731 20.04 -24.71 9.57
C VAL A 731 19.98 -23.43 8.73
N LEU A 732 19.20 -23.45 7.65
CA LEU A 732 18.99 -22.31 6.76
C LEU A 732 17.53 -21.88 6.79
N ALA A 733 17.26 -20.59 6.86
CA ALA A 733 15.97 -20.01 6.54
C ALA A 733 16.04 -19.46 5.10
N LEU A 734 15.01 -19.74 4.31
CA LEU A 734 14.97 -19.44 2.88
C LEU A 734 13.80 -18.51 2.54
N ASP A 735 14.00 -17.60 1.58
CA ASP A 735 12.94 -16.81 0.96
C ASP A 735 12.17 -17.59 -0.11
N ALA A 736 11.22 -16.93 -0.78
CA ALA A 736 10.37 -17.54 -1.80
C ALA A 736 11.12 -17.96 -3.08
N ASP A 737 12.29 -17.38 -3.34
CA ASP A 737 13.15 -17.70 -4.48
C ASP A 737 14.19 -18.78 -4.13
N GLY A 738 14.22 -19.22 -2.86
CA GLY A 738 15.17 -20.21 -2.35
C GLY A 738 16.50 -19.62 -1.91
N ASN A 739 16.63 -18.29 -1.83
CA ASN A 739 17.84 -17.65 -1.32
C ASN A 739 17.89 -17.74 0.20
N GLU A 740 19.11 -17.81 0.74
CA GLU A 740 19.31 -17.77 2.18
C GLU A 740 19.02 -16.38 2.76
N VAL A 741 18.15 -16.32 3.77
CA VAL A 741 17.87 -15.10 4.54
C VAL A 741 18.45 -15.15 5.96
N ALA A 742 18.73 -16.34 6.48
CA ALA A 742 19.44 -16.52 7.74
C ALA A 742 20.05 -17.92 7.85
N ARG A 743 21.15 -18.05 8.61
CA ARG A 743 21.81 -19.32 8.92
C ARG A 743 22.12 -19.52 10.39
N GLN A 744 22.10 -20.76 10.83
CA GLN A 744 22.50 -21.19 12.18
C GLN A 744 23.12 -22.60 12.11
N HIS A 745 23.90 -23.00 13.12
CA HIS A 745 24.41 -24.34 13.30
C HIS A 745 24.01 -24.94 14.66
N ALA A 746 23.67 -26.23 14.67
CA ALA A 746 23.57 -27.01 15.91
C ALA A 746 24.66 -28.09 15.94
N ASP A 747 25.62 -27.91 16.84
CA ASP A 747 26.69 -28.88 17.04
C ASP A 747 26.25 -29.98 18.01
N VAL A 748 26.04 -31.20 17.50
CA VAL A 748 25.56 -32.36 18.24
C VAL A 748 26.58 -33.50 18.22
N TRP A 749 27.11 -33.83 19.38
CA TRP A 749 27.93 -35.02 19.61
C TRP A 749 27.04 -36.26 19.75
N HIS A 750 27.34 -37.32 19.00
CA HIS A 750 26.67 -38.61 19.11
C HIS A 750 27.64 -39.77 19.30
N GLY A 751 27.38 -40.62 20.29
CA GLY A 751 28.20 -41.80 20.62
C GLY A 751 29.37 -41.51 21.56
N ASP A 752 30.22 -42.52 21.78
CA ASP A 752 31.29 -42.45 22.77
C ASP A 752 32.49 -41.60 22.32
N ALA A 753 33.14 -40.92 23.29
CA ALA A 753 34.40 -40.23 23.07
C ALA A 753 35.55 -41.23 22.78
N PRO A 754 36.52 -40.89 21.92
CA PRO A 754 37.62 -41.79 21.62
C PRO A 754 38.59 -41.87 22.81
N THR A 755 38.93 -43.09 23.24
CA THR A 755 39.81 -43.32 24.40
C THR A 755 41.20 -43.85 24.03
N ARG A 756 41.37 -44.43 22.83
CA ARG A 756 42.63 -45.01 22.38
C ARG A 756 43.38 -44.03 21.46
N SER A 757 44.56 -43.59 21.88
CA SER A 757 45.38 -42.71 21.05
C SER A 757 46.10 -43.47 19.92
N LEU A 758 46.26 -42.80 18.79
CA LEU A 758 47.10 -43.21 17.66
C LEU A 758 48.59 -43.11 18.02
N GLY A 759 49.45 -43.81 17.25
CA GLY A 759 50.90 -43.77 17.44
C GLY A 759 51.51 -42.38 17.18
N GLN A 760 52.83 -42.23 17.41
CA GLN A 760 53.52 -40.94 17.24
C GLN A 760 54.13 -40.73 15.83
N ARG A 761 54.20 -41.78 15.01
CA ARG A 761 54.74 -41.74 13.65
C ARG A 761 54.02 -42.75 12.76
N LEU A 762 53.57 -42.34 11.58
CA LEU A 762 53.03 -43.26 10.59
C LEU A 762 54.16 -44.07 9.94
N THR A 763 53.97 -45.38 9.80
CA THR A 763 54.94 -46.29 9.16
C THR A 763 54.55 -46.70 7.74
N ARG A 764 53.32 -46.38 7.33
CA ARG A 764 52.77 -46.62 5.99
C ARG A 764 51.64 -45.62 5.71
N SER A 765 51.32 -45.41 4.44
CA SER A 765 50.15 -44.61 4.05
C SER A 765 48.88 -45.16 4.73
N THR A 766 48.09 -44.25 5.29
CA THR A 766 47.00 -44.57 6.23
C THR A 766 45.75 -43.79 5.86
N ARG A 767 44.57 -44.41 6.05
CA ARG A 767 43.27 -43.79 5.81
C ARG A 767 42.46 -43.70 7.11
N TRP A 768 41.94 -42.51 7.42
CA TRP A 768 41.08 -42.23 8.57
C TRP A 768 39.63 -42.06 8.13
N THR A 769 38.73 -42.88 8.67
CA THR A 769 37.32 -42.97 8.24
C THR A 769 36.37 -42.36 9.26
N ALA A 770 35.15 -41.99 8.84
CA ALA A 770 34.06 -41.55 9.73
C ALA A 770 33.40 -42.64 10.60
N ALA A 771 33.91 -43.88 10.60
CA ALA A 771 33.30 -44.99 11.34
C ALA A 771 33.31 -44.79 12.87
N ARG A 772 34.31 -44.07 13.40
CA ARG A 772 34.43 -43.70 14.81
C ARG A 772 35.32 -42.47 14.97
N PRO A 773 35.15 -41.69 16.05
CA PRO A 773 36.12 -40.67 16.42
C PRO A 773 37.53 -41.26 16.64
N LEU A 774 38.57 -40.52 16.27
CA LEU A 774 39.98 -40.86 16.44
C LEU A 774 40.64 -39.94 17.48
N LEU A 775 41.72 -40.37 18.12
CA LEU A 775 42.41 -39.60 19.16
C LEU A 775 43.92 -39.48 18.93
N VAL A 776 44.47 -38.26 18.96
CA VAL A 776 45.90 -37.95 18.85
C VAL A 776 46.33 -37.14 20.07
N VAL A 777 47.03 -37.74 21.05
CA VAL A 777 47.40 -37.05 22.30
C VAL A 777 48.83 -36.51 22.35
N LYS A 778 49.69 -36.98 21.44
CA LYS A 778 51.08 -36.51 21.25
C LYS A 778 51.28 -36.15 19.77
N PRO A 779 52.34 -35.42 19.39
CA PRO A 779 52.62 -35.12 18.00
C PRO A 779 52.66 -36.40 17.14
N LEU A 780 51.89 -36.41 16.06
CA LEU A 780 51.88 -37.48 15.05
C LEU A 780 52.60 -37.00 13.80
N VAL A 781 53.69 -37.67 13.43
CA VAL A 781 54.43 -37.37 12.19
C VAL A 781 53.88 -38.21 11.02
N VAL A 782 53.62 -37.54 9.90
CA VAL A 782 53.42 -38.09 8.54
C VAL A 782 54.75 -37.90 7.80
N PRO A 783 55.62 -38.94 7.75
CA PRO A 783 56.96 -38.82 7.18
C PRO A 783 56.95 -38.52 5.68
N ALA A 784 58.09 -38.08 5.15
CA ALA A 784 58.35 -38.07 3.71
C ALA A 784 57.92 -39.40 3.07
N ASP A 785 57.36 -39.33 1.86
CA ASP A 785 56.85 -40.45 1.06
C ASP A 785 55.62 -41.19 1.62
N ILE A 786 55.07 -40.75 2.76
CA ILE A 786 53.85 -41.30 3.35
C ILE A 786 52.66 -40.37 3.10
N THR A 787 51.51 -40.96 2.74
CA THR A 787 50.24 -40.22 2.59
C THR A 787 49.27 -40.55 3.73
N LEU A 788 48.75 -39.52 4.39
CA LEU A 788 47.58 -39.61 5.27
C LEU A 788 46.34 -39.12 4.52
N THR A 789 45.35 -40.00 4.36
CA THR A 789 44.04 -39.65 3.81
C THR A 789 42.98 -39.60 4.91
N VAL A 790 42.17 -38.55 4.96
CA VAL A 790 41.06 -38.41 5.92
C VAL A 790 39.75 -38.30 5.13
N ASP A 791 38.82 -39.21 5.40
CA ASP A 791 37.55 -39.30 4.67
C ASP A 791 36.51 -38.28 5.15
N PRO A 792 35.56 -37.89 4.28
CA PRO A 792 34.43 -37.04 4.65
C PRO A 792 33.69 -37.52 5.92
N GLY A 793 33.43 -36.58 6.82
CA GLY A 793 32.72 -36.79 8.08
C GLY A 793 33.56 -37.40 9.21
N ALA A 794 34.86 -37.61 9.01
CA ALA A 794 35.74 -38.07 10.08
C ALA A 794 35.83 -37.05 11.22
N THR A 795 35.80 -37.55 12.46
CA THR A 795 36.05 -36.75 13.67
C THR A 795 37.41 -37.15 14.25
N VAL A 796 38.34 -36.21 14.35
CA VAL A 796 39.68 -36.43 14.89
C VAL A 796 39.90 -35.51 16.08
N CYS A 797 39.95 -36.12 17.26
CA CYS A 797 40.17 -35.47 18.53
C CYS A 797 41.67 -35.36 18.86
N PHE A 798 42.11 -34.20 19.35
CA PHE A 798 43.49 -33.96 19.75
C PHE A 798 43.59 -33.65 21.24
N GLY A 799 44.52 -34.29 21.94
CA GLY A 799 44.86 -33.88 23.31
C GLY A 799 45.60 -32.52 23.33
N PRO A 800 45.85 -31.92 24.51
CA PRO A 800 46.53 -30.62 24.60
C PRO A 800 47.93 -30.57 23.96
N GLU A 801 48.65 -31.70 23.93
CA GLU A 801 49.94 -31.85 23.22
C GLU A 801 49.81 -32.48 21.83
N GLY A 802 48.59 -32.79 21.41
CA GLY A 802 48.31 -33.38 20.09
C GLY A 802 48.52 -32.35 18.99
N ARG A 803 49.23 -32.76 17.93
CA ARG A 803 49.37 -32.01 16.68
C ARG A 803 49.72 -32.94 15.53
N LEU A 804 49.49 -32.50 14.30
CA LEU A 804 49.90 -33.22 13.09
C LEU A 804 51.14 -32.55 12.49
N LEU A 805 52.19 -33.32 12.21
CA LEU A 805 53.41 -32.83 11.56
C LEU A 805 53.58 -33.56 10.23
N VAL A 806 53.57 -32.82 9.12
CA VAL A 806 53.51 -33.35 7.76
C VAL A 806 54.79 -33.02 7.01
N GLU A 807 55.63 -34.05 6.83
CA GLU A 807 56.79 -34.06 5.93
C GLU A 807 56.42 -34.74 4.58
N GLY A 808 55.44 -35.66 4.61
CA GLY A 808 54.88 -36.36 3.46
C GLY A 808 53.67 -35.63 2.86
N ARG A 809 52.57 -36.35 2.60
CA ARG A 809 51.34 -35.80 1.99
C ARG A 809 50.12 -35.94 2.92
N LEU A 810 49.35 -34.87 3.08
CA LEU A 810 48.03 -34.88 3.70
C LEU A 810 46.92 -34.65 2.67
N LEU A 811 45.95 -35.55 2.63
CA LEU A 811 44.71 -35.43 1.86
C LEU A 811 43.52 -35.51 2.82
N ALA A 812 43.08 -34.37 3.33
CA ALA A 812 41.90 -34.25 4.19
C ALA A 812 40.78 -33.55 3.41
N GLU A 813 40.00 -34.32 2.67
CA GLU A 813 39.00 -33.79 1.73
C GLU A 813 37.61 -34.28 2.16
N GLY A 814 36.90 -33.40 2.88
CA GLY A 814 35.49 -33.59 3.22
C GLY A 814 34.56 -33.19 2.08
N ASP A 815 33.26 -33.16 2.37
CA ASP A 815 32.25 -32.54 1.50
C ASP A 815 31.33 -31.62 2.32
N GLU A 816 30.48 -30.84 1.64
CA GLU A 816 29.61 -29.83 2.22
C GLU A 816 28.76 -30.35 3.40
N GLN A 817 28.25 -31.58 3.30
CA GLN A 817 27.40 -32.20 4.34
C GLN A 817 28.21 -33.04 5.33
N ARG A 818 29.40 -33.47 4.93
CA ARG A 818 30.28 -34.38 5.67
C ARG A 818 31.65 -33.75 5.81
N ARG A 819 31.67 -32.57 6.43
CA ARG A 819 32.88 -31.85 6.79
C ARG A 819 33.72 -32.65 7.79
N ILE A 820 35.03 -32.66 7.63
CA ILE A 820 35.96 -33.30 8.56
C ILE A 820 36.09 -32.40 9.80
N GLN A 821 36.06 -32.99 10.99
CA GLN A 821 36.10 -32.27 12.26
C GLN A 821 37.43 -32.51 12.96
N PHE A 822 38.30 -31.50 13.02
CA PHE A 822 39.53 -31.52 13.81
C PHE A 822 39.33 -30.68 15.07
N LEU A 823 39.28 -31.34 16.22
CA LEU A 823 38.90 -30.68 17.47
C LEU A 823 39.73 -31.15 18.66
N ARG A 824 39.79 -30.33 19.72
CA ARG A 824 40.31 -30.83 21.00
C ARG A 824 39.48 -32.00 21.53
N ALA A 825 40.11 -32.92 22.24
CA ALA A 825 39.43 -34.08 22.82
C ALA A 825 38.37 -33.65 23.86
N PRO A 826 37.16 -34.22 23.84
CA PRO A 826 36.12 -33.93 24.83
C PRO A 826 36.64 -34.09 26.27
N GLY A 827 36.25 -33.18 27.17
CA GLY A 827 36.72 -33.19 28.57
C GLY A 827 38.15 -32.70 28.81
N THR A 828 38.87 -32.20 27.80
CA THR A 828 40.21 -31.61 27.96
C THR A 828 40.17 -30.08 27.95
N ALA A 829 41.07 -29.46 28.73
CA ALA A 829 41.25 -28.01 28.79
C ALA A 829 42.42 -27.56 27.89
N GLY A 830 42.30 -26.35 27.32
CA GLY A 830 43.32 -25.76 26.45
C GLY A 830 43.17 -26.12 24.96
N PRO A 831 43.91 -25.45 24.08
CA PRO A 831 43.92 -25.73 22.65
C PRO A 831 44.87 -26.88 22.28
N TRP A 832 44.75 -27.41 21.05
CA TRP A 832 45.68 -28.38 20.48
C TRP A 832 46.62 -27.74 19.45
N GLY A 833 47.78 -28.35 19.15
CA GLY A 833 48.92 -27.72 18.47
C GLY A 833 48.83 -27.57 16.94
N GLY A 834 47.63 -27.69 16.36
CA GLY A 834 47.38 -27.46 14.94
C GLY A 834 48.05 -28.48 13.99
N VAL A 835 48.15 -28.08 12.72
CA VAL A 835 48.79 -28.86 11.65
C VAL A 835 50.02 -28.10 11.14
N GLY A 836 51.19 -28.74 11.18
CA GLY A 836 52.44 -28.20 10.66
C GLY A 836 52.90 -28.93 9.41
N PHE A 837 53.26 -28.19 8.36
CA PHE A 837 53.92 -28.68 7.14
C PHE A 837 55.35 -28.17 7.11
N SER A 838 56.32 -29.06 6.91
CA SER A 838 57.75 -28.73 6.81
C SER A 838 58.36 -29.50 5.65
N ASP A 839 58.95 -28.77 4.70
CA ASP A 839 59.64 -29.33 3.53
C ASP A 839 58.80 -30.34 2.71
N SER A 840 57.46 -30.17 2.73
CA SER A 840 56.53 -31.00 1.98
C SER A 840 56.20 -30.35 0.64
N ALA A 841 56.94 -30.74 -0.39
CA ALA A 841 56.69 -30.32 -1.78
C ALA A 841 55.53 -31.07 -2.46
N TYR A 842 54.81 -31.92 -1.72
CA TYR A 842 53.64 -32.66 -2.22
C TYR A 842 52.41 -31.76 -2.32
N ASP A 843 51.44 -32.14 -3.16
CA ASP A 843 50.12 -31.49 -3.24
C ASP A 843 49.27 -31.86 -2.01
N ASN A 844 49.42 -31.08 -0.93
CA ASN A 844 48.65 -31.24 0.31
C ASN A 844 47.32 -30.50 0.21
N ARG A 845 46.24 -31.18 0.59
CA ARG A 845 44.87 -30.67 0.46
C ARG A 845 44.09 -30.77 1.76
N ILE A 846 43.49 -29.67 2.15
CA ILE A 846 42.56 -29.58 3.28
C ILE A 846 41.28 -28.92 2.75
N ALA A 847 40.27 -29.73 2.44
CA ALA A 847 39.01 -29.28 1.87
C ALA A 847 37.82 -29.65 2.76
N HIS A 848 36.87 -28.73 2.96
CA HIS A 848 35.70 -28.91 3.83
C HIS A 848 36.05 -29.44 5.24
N VAL A 849 36.98 -28.75 5.90
CA VAL A 849 37.48 -29.10 7.24
C VAL A 849 37.16 -27.99 8.25
N ASP A 850 36.69 -28.39 9.43
CA ASP A 850 36.46 -27.50 10.57
C ASP A 850 37.53 -27.73 11.64
N PHE A 851 38.29 -26.68 11.94
CA PHE A 851 39.24 -26.63 13.04
C PHE A 851 38.57 -26.06 14.28
N HIS A 852 38.62 -26.79 15.39
CA HIS A 852 38.05 -26.35 16.65
C HIS A 852 39.13 -26.19 17.71
N HIS A 853 39.21 -24.99 18.31
CA HIS A 853 40.06 -24.67 19.46
C HIS A 853 41.55 -25.04 19.25
N THR A 854 42.15 -24.58 18.16
CA THR A 854 43.58 -24.73 17.89
C THR A 854 44.40 -23.70 18.68
N GLY A 855 45.69 -23.99 18.85
CA GLY A 855 46.69 -23.07 19.41
C GLY A 855 47.32 -22.20 18.31
N SER A 856 48.31 -21.40 18.69
CA SER A 856 49.09 -20.60 17.75
C SER A 856 50.28 -21.41 17.22
N TYR A 857 50.34 -21.80 15.95
CA TYR A 857 49.41 -21.53 14.85
C TYR A 857 48.46 -22.72 14.59
N ALA A 858 47.25 -22.45 14.09
CA ALA A 858 46.32 -23.50 13.65
C ALA A 858 46.90 -24.29 12.47
N LEU A 859 47.55 -23.57 11.57
CA LEU A 859 48.28 -24.07 10.42
C LEU A 859 49.65 -23.37 10.36
N ALA A 860 50.73 -24.15 10.34
CA ALA A 860 52.08 -23.65 10.10
C ALA A 860 52.62 -24.30 8.82
N VAL A 861 53.02 -23.53 7.82
CA VAL A 861 53.50 -24.07 6.55
C VAL A 861 54.82 -23.43 6.14
N THR A 862 55.88 -24.24 6.21
CA THR A 862 57.26 -23.85 5.88
C THR A 862 57.73 -24.62 4.67
N ASN A 863 58.21 -23.91 3.64
CA ASN A 863 58.82 -24.51 2.45
C ASN A 863 57.97 -25.64 1.82
N SER A 864 56.64 -25.50 1.85
CA SER A 864 55.68 -26.55 1.49
C SER A 864 54.57 -26.04 0.56
N VAL A 865 53.85 -26.97 -0.09
CA VAL A 865 52.72 -26.69 -0.99
C VAL A 865 51.41 -27.13 -0.33
N VAL A 866 50.47 -26.20 -0.09
CA VAL A 866 49.20 -26.46 0.61
C VAL A 866 48.04 -25.74 -0.07
N THR A 867 46.94 -26.47 -0.31
CA THR A 867 45.65 -25.91 -0.70
C THR A 867 44.64 -26.07 0.43
N LEU A 868 43.99 -24.96 0.79
CA LEU A 868 42.84 -24.89 1.70
C LEU A 868 41.59 -24.51 0.90
N ASP A 869 40.50 -25.26 1.10
CA ASP A 869 39.28 -25.11 0.32
C ASP A 869 38.05 -25.31 1.23
N HIS A 870 37.17 -24.32 1.36
CA HIS A 870 36.03 -24.38 2.29
C HIS A 870 36.42 -24.72 3.74
N VAL A 871 37.53 -24.18 4.26
CA VAL A 871 38.00 -24.42 5.65
C VAL A 871 37.37 -23.42 6.61
N GLN A 872 37.08 -23.85 7.84
CA GLN A 872 36.52 -22.98 8.89
C GLN A 872 37.23 -23.18 10.23
N TRP A 873 37.28 -22.13 11.05
CA TRP A 873 37.81 -22.19 12.42
C TRP A 873 36.73 -21.81 13.45
N HIS A 874 36.69 -22.55 14.55
CA HIS A 874 35.70 -22.39 15.61
C HIS A 874 36.36 -22.40 16.99
N GLY A 875 36.13 -21.37 17.79
CA GLY A 875 36.68 -21.27 19.15
C GLY A 875 38.21 -21.14 19.22
N THR A 876 38.90 -21.08 18.08
CA THR A 876 40.30 -20.65 17.99
C THR A 876 40.37 -19.14 18.19
N ARG A 877 41.28 -18.69 19.06
CA ARG A 877 41.42 -17.28 19.47
C ARG A 877 42.84 -16.73 19.29
N THR A 878 43.67 -17.46 18.57
CA THR A 878 45.07 -17.13 18.30
C THR A 878 45.30 -17.09 16.80
N ASN A 879 46.51 -16.71 16.38
CA ASN A 879 46.88 -16.70 14.97
C ASN A 879 46.57 -18.03 14.27
N LEU A 880 45.98 -17.95 13.07
CA LEU A 880 45.46 -19.12 12.37
C LEU A 880 46.51 -19.69 11.43
N ILE A 881 46.95 -18.90 10.46
CA ILE A 881 47.90 -19.35 9.45
C ILE A 881 49.23 -18.63 9.66
N TRP A 882 50.31 -19.40 9.76
CA TRP A 882 51.66 -18.90 9.60
C TRP A 882 52.33 -19.57 8.41
N PHE A 883 53.00 -18.78 7.56
CA PHE A 883 53.79 -19.32 6.46
C PHE A 883 55.20 -18.74 6.37
N GLN A 884 56.12 -19.56 5.86
CA GLN A 884 57.46 -19.15 5.46
C GLN A 884 57.86 -19.85 4.17
N ASP A 885 58.19 -19.07 3.13
CA ASP A 885 58.62 -19.57 1.81
C ASP A 885 57.67 -20.64 1.25
N ALA A 886 56.37 -20.38 1.33
CA ALA A 886 55.31 -21.35 1.04
C ALA A 886 54.69 -21.16 -0.36
N SER A 887 54.06 -22.22 -0.88
CA SER A 887 53.03 -22.11 -1.92
C SER A 887 51.69 -22.41 -1.28
N LEU A 888 50.82 -21.40 -1.15
CA LEU A 888 49.59 -21.47 -0.37
C LEU A 888 48.42 -20.89 -1.17
N THR A 889 47.41 -21.72 -1.37
CA THR A 889 46.15 -21.32 -2.00
C THR A 889 45.01 -21.55 -1.01
N VAL A 890 44.27 -20.50 -0.69
CA VAL A 890 43.15 -20.53 0.26
C VAL A 890 41.92 -20.01 -0.44
N ARG A 891 40.88 -20.85 -0.54
CA ARG A 891 39.63 -20.45 -1.17
C ARG A 891 38.39 -20.85 -0.42
N ASP A 892 37.33 -20.08 -0.63
CA ASP A 892 35.97 -20.36 -0.16
C ASP A 892 35.89 -20.60 1.37
N SER A 893 36.89 -20.10 2.12
CA SER A 893 37.10 -20.38 3.54
C SER A 893 36.61 -19.25 4.44
N VAL A 894 36.27 -19.58 5.69
CA VAL A 894 35.70 -18.63 6.65
C VAL A 894 36.60 -18.48 7.87
N PHE A 895 37.14 -17.28 8.03
CA PHE A 895 37.98 -16.91 9.15
C PHE A 895 37.12 -16.20 10.24
N PRO A 896 37.24 -16.59 11.52
CA PRO A 896 36.43 -16.06 12.63
C PRO A 896 36.92 -14.70 13.12
N ASP A 897 36.17 -14.01 13.98
CA ASP A 897 36.70 -12.84 14.70
C ASP A 897 37.86 -13.23 15.64
N LEU A 898 38.89 -12.41 15.69
CA LEU A 898 40.07 -12.58 16.53
C LEU A 898 40.33 -11.35 17.40
N SER A 899 40.92 -11.57 18.57
CA SER A 899 41.32 -10.49 19.48
C SER A 899 42.78 -10.63 19.83
N HIS A 900 43.53 -9.54 19.65
CA HIS A 900 44.98 -9.47 19.85
C HIS A 900 45.72 -10.57 19.06
N SER A 901 45.28 -10.83 17.82
CA SER A 901 45.82 -11.85 16.92
C SER A 901 45.42 -11.58 15.48
N GLU A 902 46.18 -12.11 14.53
CA GLU A 902 45.98 -11.98 13.08
C GLU A 902 45.41 -13.27 12.48
N HIS A 903 44.70 -13.19 11.35
CA HIS A 903 44.27 -14.39 10.63
C HIS A 903 45.45 -15.06 9.94
N VAL A 904 46.28 -14.27 9.27
CA VAL A 904 47.43 -14.77 8.51
C VAL A 904 48.65 -13.93 8.81
N ARG A 905 49.77 -14.60 9.06
CA ARG A 905 51.08 -13.99 9.15
C ARG A 905 52.07 -14.75 8.27
N GLY A 906 52.96 -14.08 7.57
CA GLY A 906 54.02 -14.82 6.89
C GLY A 906 54.99 -14.04 6.05
N ILE A 907 56.04 -14.74 5.64
CA ILE A 907 57.14 -14.17 4.86
C ILE A 907 57.57 -15.09 3.73
N GLY A 908 57.72 -14.52 2.53
CA GLY A 908 58.27 -15.20 1.37
C GLY A 908 57.28 -16.13 0.68
N ILE A 909 57.40 -16.21 -0.64
CA ILE A 909 56.66 -17.16 -1.48
C ILE A 909 57.69 -18.12 -2.05
N ARG A 910 57.38 -19.43 -2.02
CA ARG A 910 58.25 -20.47 -2.56
C ARG A 910 58.60 -20.19 -4.03
N ASP A 911 59.84 -20.47 -4.43
CA ASP A 911 60.24 -20.43 -5.85
C ASP A 911 59.31 -21.29 -6.72
N GLY A 912 58.69 -20.65 -7.72
CA GLY A 912 57.72 -21.28 -8.62
C GLY A 912 56.34 -21.59 -7.98
N GLY A 913 56.10 -21.13 -6.76
CA GLY A 913 54.83 -21.26 -6.04
C GLY A 913 53.92 -20.04 -6.20
N GLU A 914 52.83 -20.05 -5.43
CA GLU A 914 51.81 -19.01 -5.41
C GLU A 914 51.33 -18.68 -3.99
N LEU A 915 50.79 -17.47 -3.81
CA LEU A 915 50.11 -17.04 -2.59
C LEU A 915 48.76 -16.42 -2.97
N VAL A 916 47.70 -17.21 -2.88
CA VAL A 916 46.38 -16.86 -3.42
C VAL A 916 45.30 -16.99 -2.34
N PHE A 917 44.50 -15.94 -2.18
CA PHE A 917 43.29 -15.96 -1.36
C PHE A 917 42.08 -15.57 -2.23
N GLU A 918 41.14 -16.48 -2.40
CA GLU A 918 40.00 -16.31 -3.31
C GLU A 918 38.66 -16.64 -2.63
N ARG A 919 37.63 -15.78 -2.76
CA ARG A 919 36.26 -16.03 -2.23
C ARG A 919 36.20 -16.37 -0.74
N ASN A 920 37.14 -15.88 0.07
CA ASN A 920 37.14 -16.09 1.50
C ASN A 920 36.36 -15.02 2.24
N ARG A 921 35.87 -15.37 3.42
CA ARG A 921 35.25 -14.45 4.37
C ARG A 921 36.14 -14.25 5.58
N PHE A 922 36.62 -13.05 5.79
CA PHE A 922 37.45 -12.66 6.93
C PHE A 922 36.65 -11.92 7.99
N GLY A 923 36.55 -12.52 9.20
CA GLY A 923 36.06 -11.83 10.38
C GLY A 923 36.96 -10.67 10.82
N THR A 924 36.65 -10.09 11.98
CA THR A 924 37.33 -8.90 12.49
C THR A 924 38.58 -9.20 13.31
N THR A 925 39.54 -8.27 13.36
CA THR A 925 40.63 -8.27 14.33
C THR A 925 40.54 -7.10 15.32
N SER A 926 41.12 -7.27 16.51
CA SER A 926 41.25 -6.20 17.50
C SER A 926 42.62 -6.17 18.17
N GLY A 927 42.96 -5.04 18.78
CA GLY A 927 44.17 -4.91 19.62
C GLY A 927 45.44 -4.59 18.85
N TYR A 928 45.38 -3.76 17.80
CA TYR A 928 46.53 -3.39 16.97
C TYR A 928 47.13 -4.61 16.26
N ASN A 929 46.29 -5.29 15.48
CA ASN A 929 46.62 -6.49 14.72
C ASN A 929 45.88 -6.43 13.39
N ASP A 930 46.54 -6.90 12.34
CA ASP A 930 46.01 -6.88 10.99
C ASP A 930 45.21 -8.14 10.68
N ILE A 931 44.42 -8.12 9.60
CA ILE A 931 43.84 -9.36 9.08
C ILE A 931 44.96 -10.21 8.49
N LEU A 932 45.81 -9.60 7.65
CA LEU A 932 47.01 -10.17 7.05
C LEU A 932 48.24 -9.28 7.33
N ASP A 933 49.26 -9.82 8.01
CA ASP A 933 50.61 -9.25 8.16
C ASP A 933 51.60 -10.06 7.30
N VAL A 934 51.96 -9.54 6.11
CA VAL A 934 52.71 -10.32 5.10
C VAL A 934 53.84 -9.56 4.39
N SER A 935 54.94 -10.28 4.14
CA SER A 935 56.17 -9.76 3.53
C SER A 935 56.78 -10.68 2.46
N GLY A 936 57.59 -10.15 1.53
CA GLY A 936 58.56 -10.93 0.73
C GLY A 936 58.19 -11.34 -0.71
N GLY A 937 57.00 -11.02 -1.24
CA GLY A 937 56.62 -11.29 -2.64
C GLY A 937 56.93 -10.10 -3.56
N LYS A 938 57.54 -10.33 -4.74
CA LYS A 938 57.99 -9.27 -5.66
C LYS A 938 57.89 -9.61 -7.13
N ARG A 939 57.44 -8.65 -7.95
CA ARG A 939 57.51 -8.74 -9.42
C ARG A 939 58.97 -8.66 -9.92
N PRO A 940 59.33 -9.42 -10.98
CA PRO A 940 58.48 -10.27 -11.82
C PRO A 940 58.21 -11.69 -11.25
N GLY A 941 58.68 -12.00 -10.03
CA GLY A 941 58.35 -13.24 -9.33
C GLY A 941 56.93 -13.27 -8.78
N PRO A 942 56.57 -14.31 -8.00
CA PRO A 942 55.23 -14.45 -7.44
C PRO A 942 54.93 -13.33 -6.43
N ILE A 943 53.65 -12.98 -6.37
CA ILE A 943 53.09 -11.90 -5.55
C ILE A 943 51.85 -12.42 -4.80
N LEU A 944 51.38 -11.65 -3.82
CA LEU A 944 50.08 -11.91 -3.20
C LEU A 944 48.96 -11.64 -4.20
N GLN A 945 47.99 -12.55 -4.27
CA GLN A 945 46.80 -12.41 -5.10
C GLN A 945 45.53 -12.56 -4.24
N MET A 946 44.65 -11.57 -4.29
CA MET A 946 43.42 -11.48 -3.49
C MET A 946 42.23 -11.30 -4.42
N TYR A 947 41.35 -12.29 -4.51
CA TYR A 947 40.21 -12.30 -5.43
C TYR A 947 38.88 -12.48 -4.70
N ASP A 948 37.91 -11.60 -4.92
CA ASP A 948 36.51 -11.78 -4.51
C ASP A 948 36.29 -12.13 -3.01
N ASN A 949 37.15 -11.67 -2.11
CA ASN A 949 37.03 -11.91 -0.67
C ASN A 949 36.20 -10.82 0.02
N ASP A 950 35.58 -11.17 1.16
CA ASP A 950 34.87 -10.23 2.03
C ASP A 950 35.62 -10.02 3.36
N PHE A 951 35.88 -8.76 3.71
CA PHE A 951 36.53 -8.36 4.96
C PHE A 951 35.59 -7.53 5.83
N PHE A 952 35.30 -8.04 7.03
CA PHE A 952 34.28 -7.51 7.94
C PHE A 952 34.78 -6.47 8.96
N GLY A 953 36.07 -6.11 8.88
CA GLY A 953 36.64 -4.99 9.63
C GLY A 953 37.86 -5.36 10.47
N GLY A 954 38.38 -4.40 11.20
CA GLY A 954 39.59 -4.56 11.99
C GLY A 954 39.90 -3.32 12.80
N SER A 955 40.69 -3.47 13.87
CA SER A 955 41.13 -2.32 14.67
C SER A 955 42.36 -1.61 14.11
N ASP A 956 43.06 -2.24 13.16
CA ASP A 956 44.25 -1.73 12.47
C ASP A 956 44.12 -1.98 10.95
N ASP A 957 45.13 -2.49 10.26
CA ASP A 957 45.06 -2.65 8.80
C ASP A 957 44.38 -3.97 8.40
N GLY A 958 43.64 -3.94 7.28
CA GLY A 958 43.15 -5.16 6.67
C GLY A 958 44.30 -5.96 6.11
N LEU A 959 44.91 -5.41 5.06
CA LEU A 959 46.13 -5.97 4.47
C LEU A 959 47.31 -5.06 4.82
N ASP A 960 48.23 -5.52 5.67
CA ASP A 960 49.53 -4.87 5.86
C ASP A 960 50.57 -5.55 4.95
N LEU A 961 50.92 -4.83 3.88
CA LEU A 961 51.74 -5.32 2.79
C LEU A 961 53.17 -4.80 2.95
N ASP A 962 53.89 -5.30 3.95
CA ASP A 962 55.25 -4.89 4.30
C ASP A 962 56.26 -5.24 3.21
N GLY A 963 56.42 -4.35 2.23
CA GLY A 963 57.27 -4.58 1.06
C GLY A 963 56.76 -5.70 0.13
N MET A 964 55.56 -6.23 0.32
CA MET A 964 54.96 -7.23 -0.57
C MET A 964 54.21 -6.58 -1.73
N ASP A 965 54.57 -6.96 -2.96
CA ASP A 965 53.76 -6.63 -4.13
C ASP A 965 52.46 -7.46 -4.13
N ALA A 966 51.35 -6.87 -4.58
CA ALA A 966 50.05 -7.53 -4.59
C ALA A 966 49.18 -7.20 -5.81
N HIS A 967 48.25 -8.10 -6.13
CA HIS A 967 47.10 -7.89 -7.02
C HIS A 967 45.81 -8.19 -6.24
N ILE A 968 44.92 -7.20 -6.16
CA ILE A 968 43.76 -7.18 -5.26
C ILE A 968 42.54 -6.83 -6.10
N GLU A 969 41.67 -7.79 -6.36
CA GLU A 969 40.56 -7.65 -7.30
C GLU A 969 39.23 -8.21 -6.78
N GLY A 970 38.13 -7.48 -6.99
CA GLY A 970 36.77 -7.96 -6.71
C GLY A 970 36.37 -8.08 -5.23
N ASN A 971 37.23 -7.64 -4.30
CA ASN A 971 36.99 -7.81 -2.86
C ASN A 971 36.09 -6.72 -2.26
N THR A 972 35.44 -7.03 -1.15
CA THR A 972 34.67 -6.08 -0.33
C THR A 972 35.38 -5.83 1.00
N PHE A 973 35.61 -4.55 1.35
CA PHE A 973 36.21 -4.15 2.63
C PHE A 973 35.32 -3.17 3.39
N HIS A 974 34.96 -3.51 4.63
CA HIS A 974 34.19 -2.60 5.47
C HIS A 974 34.50 -2.68 6.97
N SER A 975 34.13 -1.61 7.69
CA SER A 975 34.20 -1.50 9.15
C SER A 975 35.62 -1.57 9.74
N PHE A 976 36.63 -1.13 8.99
CA PHE A 976 37.99 -0.90 9.51
C PHE A 976 38.06 0.43 10.25
N HIS A 977 38.18 0.37 11.57
CA HIS A 977 38.18 1.55 12.43
C HIS A 977 39.27 1.47 13.48
N LYS A 978 40.01 2.57 13.66
CA LYS A 978 41.03 2.66 14.69
C LYS A 978 40.37 2.58 16.08
N ARG A 979 40.46 1.41 16.69
CA ARG A 979 39.96 1.10 18.04
C ARG A 979 41.09 0.65 18.97
N ASN A 980 42.25 1.24 18.78
CA ASN A 980 43.48 0.94 19.52
C ASN A 980 44.23 2.24 19.86
N SER A 981 45.18 2.18 20.78
CA SER A 981 45.94 3.35 21.26
C SER A 981 47.28 3.57 20.52
N SER A 982 47.56 2.85 19.43
CA SER A 982 48.80 3.04 18.65
C SER A 982 48.80 4.40 17.94
N SER A 983 49.95 4.84 17.45
CA SER A 983 50.06 6.02 16.57
C SER A 983 49.75 5.74 15.09
N SER A 984 49.55 4.47 14.72
CA SER A 984 49.18 4.06 13.36
C SER A 984 47.75 4.51 13.02
N ILE A 985 47.45 4.80 11.76
CA ILE A 985 46.05 4.86 11.33
C ILE A 985 45.56 3.46 10.95
N SER A 986 44.23 3.27 10.87
CA SER A 986 43.62 2.03 10.37
C SER A 986 43.15 2.24 8.93
N ALA A 987 43.47 1.28 8.05
CA ALA A 987 43.04 1.24 6.66
C ALA A 987 42.65 -0.17 6.22
N ALA A 988 41.74 -0.29 5.23
CA ALA A 988 41.44 -1.61 4.66
C ALA A 988 42.67 -2.23 3.95
N ILE A 989 43.50 -1.40 3.31
CA ILE A 989 44.77 -1.80 2.71
C ILE A 989 45.85 -0.80 3.10
N ALA A 990 46.97 -1.29 3.62
CA ALA A 990 48.17 -0.50 3.87
C ALA A 990 49.35 -1.03 3.05
N THR A 991 50.07 -0.12 2.39
CA THR A 991 51.39 -0.44 1.85
C THR A 991 52.44 -0.27 2.93
N GLY A 992 53.48 -1.10 2.94
CA GLY A 992 54.63 -0.92 3.81
C GLY A 992 55.97 -1.09 3.09
N ARG A 993 57.02 -1.27 3.88
CA ARG A 993 58.37 -1.56 3.40
C ARG A 993 59.01 -2.64 4.26
N HIS A 994 59.60 -3.64 3.60
CA HIS A 994 60.47 -4.62 4.24
C HIS A 994 61.90 -4.47 3.70
N GLY A 995 62.84 -4.09 4.57
CA GLY A 995 64.20 -3.73 4.17
C GLY A 995 64.22 -2.51 3.25
N GLU A 996 64.82 -2.62 2.06
CA GLU A 996 64.84 -1.55 1.04
C GLU A 996 63.67 -1.64 0.05
N GLN A 997 62.79 -2.63 0.20
CA GLN A 997 61.76 -2.94 -0.78
C GLN A 997 60.39 -2.39 -0.36
N ALA A 998 59.85 -1.44 -1.13
CA ALA A 998 58.50 -0.90 -0.94
C ALA A 998 57.48 -1.60 -1.86
N SER A 999 56.21 -1.62 -1.46
CA SER A 999 55.14 -2.39 -2.13
C SER A 999 54.59 -1.71 -3.39
N ASN A 1000 54.44 -2.49 -4.47
CA ASN A 1000 53.66 -2.09 -5.64
C ASN A 1000 52.34 -2.88 -5.67
N ILE A 1001 51.22 -2.18 -5.55
CA ILE A 1001 49.89 -2.79 -5.46
C ILE A 1001 49.01 -2.41 -6.65
N THR A 1002 48.27 -3.39 -7.14
CA THR A 1002 47.23 -3.24 -8.15
C THR A 1002 45.88 -3.55 -7.51
N VAL A 1003 44.94 -2.61 -7.56
CA VAL A 1003 43.65 -2.67 -6.85
C VAL A 1003 42.52 -2.44 -7.86
N VAL A 1004 41.73 -3.46 -8.17
CA VAL A 1004 40.78 -3.46 -9.29
C VAL A 1004 39.38 -3.91 -8.87
N GLN A 1005 38.32 -3.20 -9.24
CA GLN A 1005 36.93 -3.67 -9.03
C GLN A 1005 36.57 -4.03 -7.57
N ASN A 1006 37.23 -3.44 -6.58
CA ASN A 1006 36.91 -3.66 -5.17
C ASN A 1006 35.85 -2.66 -4.69
N ILE A 1007 35.13 -3.02 -3.64
CA ILE A 1007 34.16 -2.18 -2.95
C ILE A 1007 34.70 -1.88 -1.54
N PHE A 1008 34.80 -0.60 -1.21
CA PHE A 1008 35.18 -0.12 0.12
C PHE A 1008 34.05 0.72 0.68
N TYR A 1009 33.56 0.38 1.89
CA TYR A 1009 32.58 1.21 2.59
C TYR A 1009 32.76 1.21 4.10
N ASP A 1010 32.33 2.28 4.79
CA ASP A 1010 32.38 2.34 6.26
C ASP A 1010 33.77 2.06 6.86
N ASN A 1011 34.82 2.71 6.34
CA ASN A 1011 36.18 2.57 6.86
C ASN A 1011 36.73 3.93 7.31
N ASP A 1012 37.64 3.94 8.27
CA ASP A 1012 38.41 5.14 8.63
C ASP A 1012 39.18 5.66 7.42
N HIS A 1013 39.96 4.76 6.81
CA HIS A 1013 40.60 4.93 5.52
C HIS A 1013 40.42 3.68 4.65
N HIS A 1014 40.24 3.84 3.34
CA HIS A 1014 40.18 2.68 2.45
C HIS A 1014 41.60 2.20 2.10
N ILE A 1015 42.49 3.12 1.75
CA ILE A 1015 43.89 2.80 1.43
C ILE A 1015 44.82 3.76 2.17
N LEU A 1016 45.84 3.20 2.83
CA LEU A 1016 47.00 3.91 3.34
C LEU A 1016 48.21 3.64 2.42
N LEU A 1017 48.66 4.69 1.73
CA LEU A 1017 49.80 4.67 0.82
C LEU A 1017 50.99 5.39 1.46
N LYS A 1018 51.99 4.62 1.91
CA LYS A 1018 53.16 5.09 2.68
C LYS A 1018 54.46 4.39 2.26
N GLN A 1019 55.59 4.83 2.80
CA GLN A 1019 56.90 4.14 2.76
C GLN A 1019 57.45 3.81 1.37
N GLY A 1020 57.17 4.66 0.38
CA GLY A 1020 57.58 4.45 -1.01
C GLY A 1020 56.67 3.51 -1.81
N GLY A 1021 55.49 3.18 -1.28
CA GLY A 1021 54.47 2.39 -1.95
C GLY A 1021 53.99 3.03 -3.26
N ARG A 1022 53.54 2.18 -4.18
CA ARG A 1022 52.95 2.56 -5.47
C ARG A 1022 51.58 1.92 -5.62
N LEU A 1023 50.59 2.70 -6.05
CA LEU A 1023 49.23 2.26 -6.28
C LEU A 1023 48.80 2.40 -7.75
N GLU A 1024 48.29 1.31 -8.32
CA GLU A 1024 47.50 1.29 -9.56
C GLU A 1024 46.07 0.88 -9.19
N ALA A 1025 45.12 1.82 -9.16
CA ALA A 1025 43.73 1.56 -8.78
C ALA A 1025 42.77 1.81 -9.95
N SER A 1026 41.99 0.79 -10.32
CA SER A 1026 40.99 0.92 -11.39
C SER A 1026 39.61 0.35 -11.08
N ASN A 1027 38.56 1.07 -11.45
CA ASN A 1027 37.16 0.62 -11.36
C ASN A 1027 36.70 0.21 -9.95
N ASN A 1028 37.29 0.79 -8.90
CA ASN A 1028 36.87 0.54 -7.52
C ASN A 1028 35.79 1.52 -7.08
N THR A 1029 34.99 1.12 -6.09
CA THR A 1029 34.01 1.98 -5.42
C THR A 1029 34.49 2.29 -4.00
N PHE A 1030 34.78 3.55 -3.74
CA PHE A 1030 35.20 4.10 -2.45
C PHE A 1030 34.05 4.93 -1.86
N TYR A 1031 33.30 4.35 -0.93
CA TYR A 1031 32.09 4.96 -0.36
C TYR A 1031 32.18 5.22 1.15
N GLY A 1032 31.73 6.37 1.62
CA GLY A 1032 31.49 6.59 3.05
C GLY A 1032 32.71 6.50 3.98
N GLY A 1033 33.93 6.77 3.49
CA GLY A 1033 35.13 6.83 4.33
C GLY A 1033 35.05 7.92 5.41
N MET A 1034 35.26 7.54 6.69
CA MET A 1034 35.05 8.40 7.86
C MET A 1034 36.05 9.56 7.93
N PHE A 1035 37.32 9.33 7.53
CA PHE A 1035 38.35 10.37 7.48
C PHE A 1035 38.79 10.67 6.05
N GLY A 1036 39.13 9.65 5.27
CA GLY A 1036 39.33 9.81 3.83
C GLY A 1036 39.54 8.52 3.07
N ALA A 1037 39.29 8.51 1.76
CA ALA A 1037 39.39 7.29 0.97
C ALA A 1037 40.85 6.82 0.82
N ILE A 1038 41.75 7.67 0.28
CA ILE A 1038 43.17 7.34 0.14
C ILE A 1038 44.02 8.32 0.96
N ALA A 1039 44.74 7.81 1.95
CA ALA A 1039 45.72 8.54 2.74
C ALA A 1039 47.13 8.39 2.13
N PHE A 1040 47.84 9.49 1.92
CA PHE A 1040 49.20 9.50 1.34
C PHE A 1040 50.34 9.59 2.37
N ASP A 1041 50.00 9.57 3.67
CA ASP A 1041 50.93 9.71 4.78
C ASP A 1041 50.25 9.30 6.08
N GLU A 1042 51.04 8.96 7.10
CA GLU A 1042 50.57 8.75 8.47
C GLU A 1042 50.98 9.95 9.35
N PRO A 1043 50.07 10.89 9.64
CA PRO A 1043 50.43 12.19 10.22
C PRO A 1043 51.03 12.13 11.64
N LEU A 1044 50.87 11.01 12.35
CA LEU A 1044 51.39 10.80 13.71
C LEU A 1044 52.66 9.93 13.76
N ARG A 1045 53.25 9.61 12.60
CA ARG A 1045 54.48 8.82 12.47
C ARG A 1045 55.56 9.60 11.71
N GLU A 1046 56.75 9.01 11.62
CA GLU A 1046 57.82 9.58 10.80
C GLU A 1046 57.37 9.70 9.35
N LEU A 1047 57.73 10.83 8.73
CA LEU A 1047 57.27 11.16 7.41
C LEU A 1047 57.92 10.25 6.35
N GLU A 1048 57.16 9.30 5.83
CA GLU A 1048 57.64 8.39 4.80
C GLU A 1048 56.76 8.43 3.56
N MET A 1049 57.15 9.29 2.63
CA MET A 1049 56.41 9.64 1.43
C MET A 1049 56.25 8.45 0.46
N PRO A 1050 55.07 8.27 -0.18
CA PRO A 1050 54.87 7.25 -1.20
C PRO A 1050 55.52 7.63 -2.54
N ARG A 1051 55.57 6.68 -3.48
CA ARG A 1051 56.02 6.98 -4.87
C ARG A 1051 54.92 7.68 -5.67
N GLY A 1052 53.67 7.24 -5.54
CA GLY A 1052 52.55 7.82 -6.28
C GLY A 1052 51.41 6.85 -6.57
N ALA A 1053 50.34 7.39 -7.14
CA ALA A 1053 49.10 6.67 -7.43
C ALA A 1053 48.53 6.99 -8.81
N ARG A 1054 48.06 5.96 -9.52
CA ARG A 1054 47.29 6.07 -10.77
C ARG A 1054 45.89 5.55 -10.51
N LEU A 1055 44.88 6.40 -10.70
CA LEU A 1055 43.48 6.16 -10.40
C LEU A 1055 42.66 6.27 -11.70
N ILE A 1056 42.01 5.20 -12.14
CA ILE A 1056 41.25 5.14 -13.41
C ILE A 1056 39.85 4.57 -13.19
N GLY A 1057 38.78 5.22 -13.64
CA GLY A 1057 37.45 4.60 -13.59
C GLY A 1057 36.86 4.40 -12.18
N ASN A 1058 37.46 5.00 -11.15
CA ASN A 1058 37.02 4.77 -9.76
C ASN A 1058 35.84 5.68 -9.39
N ILE A 1059 35.03 5.25 -8.44
CA ILE A 1059 33.93 6.03 -7.87
C ILE A 1059 34.28 6.42 -6.44
N PHE A 1060 34.36 7.72 -6.16
CA PHE A 1060 34.52 8.28 -4.82
C PHE A 1060 33.24 9.04 -4.45
N PHE A 1061 32.52 8.55 -3.45
CA PHE A 1061 31.25 9.17 -3.03
C PHE A 1061 31.02 9.04 -1.52
N GLY A 1062 30.35 10.01 -0.90
CA GLY A 1062 30.06 9.97 0.54
C GLY A 1062 31.27 10.03 1.50
N ASN A 1063 32.52 10.02 1.01
CA ASN A 1063 33.72 10.09 1.84
C ASN A 1063 33.88 11.49 2.48
N LYS A 1064 34.47 11.56 3.67
CA LYS A 1064 34.83 12.87 4.27
C LYS A 1064 35.87 13.60 3.43
N ALA A 1065 36.92 12.91 2.99
CA ALA A 1065 37.90 13.37 2.00
C ALA A 1065 38.16 12.26 0.96
N ASP A 1066 38.33 12.59 -0.33
CA ASP A 1066 38.62 11.57 -1.34
C ASP A 1066 40.10 11.20 -1.29
N LEU A 1067 40.99 12.20 -1.32
CA LEU A 1067 42.42 12.04 -1.04
C LEU A 1067 42.76 12.89 0.20
N ILE A 1068 43.47 12.30 1.17
CA ILE A 1068 43.84 12.95 2.43
C ILE A 1068 45.34 12.81 2.72
N HIS A 1069 45.89 13.75 3.47
CA HIS A 1069 47.32 13.85 3.81
C HIS A 1069 48.28 14.00 2.63
N LEU A 1070 47.76 14.22 1.42
CA LEU A 1070 48.56 14.59 0.25
C LEU A 1070 49.01 16.05 0.34
N LYS A 1071 50.31 16.29 0.51
CA LYS A 1071 50.87 17.64 0.66
C LYS A 1071 51.03 18.29 -0.72
N PRO A 1072 50.49 19.51 -0.98
CA PRO A 1072 50.58 20.16 -2.30
C PRO A 1072 52.00 20.25 -2.86
N LEU A 1073 52.97 20.56 -1.99
CA LEU A 1073 54.40 20.63 -2.34
C LEU A 1073 54.92 19.32 -2.98
N TRP A 1074 54.38 18.17 -2.60
CA TRP A 1074 54.79 16.88 -3.15
C TRP A 1074 54.46 16.73 -4.62
N LEU A 1075 53.31 17.27 -5.04
CA LEU A 1075 52.89 17.29 -6.44
C LEU A 1075 53.66 18.37 -7.22
N GLU A 1076 53.81 19.57 -6.63
CA GLU A 1076 54.52 20.70 -7.25
C GLU A 1076 55.98 20.37 -7.56
N GLN A 1077 56.65 19.67 -6.64
CA GLN A 1077 58.05 19.22 -6.81
C GLN A 1077 58.18 17.88 -7.54
N LYS A 1078 57.07 17.25 -7.93
CA LYS A 1078 57.03 15.92 -8.58
C LYS A 1078 57.68 14.81 -7.74
N TRP A 1079 57.65 14.95 -6.42
CA TRP A 1079 58.14 13.94 -5.48
C TRP A 1079 57.16 12.78 -5.37
N VAL A 1080 55.87 13.09 -5.42
CA VAL A 1080 54.78 12.11 -5.55
C VAL A 1080 54.10 12.38 -6.88
N TRP A 1081 53.92 11.34 -7.69
CA TRP A 1081 53.10 11.44 -8.89
C TRP A 1081 51.67 11.02 -8.60
N LEU A 1082 50.70 11.75 -9.18
CA LEU A 1082 49.29 11.45 -9.05
C LEU A 1082 48.63 11.63 -10.42
N HIS A 1083 47.94 10.58 -10.86
CA HIS A 1083 47.23 10.56 -12.11
C HIS A 1083 45.80 10.09 -11.88
N VAL A 1084 44.79 10.94 -12.14
CA VAL A 1084 43.37 10.61 -11.96
C VAL A 1084 42.63 10.80 -13.27
N PHE A 1085 42.03 9.72 -13.78
CA PHE A 1085 41.34 9.70 -15.07
C PHE A 1085 40.00 9.00 -14.98
N ASP A 1086 39.03 9.44 -15.79
CA ASP A 1086 37.76 8.73 -16.04
C ASP A 1086 37.02 8.33 -14.74
N SER A 1087 37.22 9.08 -13.64
CA SER A 1087 36.74 8.74 -12.30
C SER A 1087 35.65 9.70 -11.83
N MET A 1088 34.73 9.22 -10.98
CA MET A 1088 33.83 10.08 -10.23
C MET A 1088 34.51 10.51 -8.92
N ILE A 1089 34.86 11.79 -8.78
CA ILE A 1089 35.62 12.32 -7.63
C ILE A 1089 35.29 13.80 -7.40
N ARG A 1090 35.33 14.29 -6.15
CA ARG A 1090 35.02 15.69 -5.86
C ARG A 1090 36.08 16.63 -6.42
N LYS A 1091 35.63 17.75 -6.99
CA LYS A 1091 36.50 18.85 -7.42
C LYS A 1091 36.99 19.67 -6.23
N SER A 1092 38.00 19.15 -5.54
CA SER A 1092 38.56 19.74 -4.32
C SER A 1092 39.91 20.42 -4.50
N HIS A 1093 40.61 20.21 -5.63
CA HIS A 1093 41.97 20.73 -5.88
C HIS A 1093 42.24 21.01 -7.36
N ASP A 1094 43.31 21.77 -7.64
CA ASP A 1094 43.74 22.20 -8.99
C ASP A 1094 44.21 21.05 -9.90
N TRP A 1095 44.57 19.90 -9.33
CA TRP A 1095 45.02 18.72 -10.05
C TRP A 1095 43.87 17.78 -10.46
N PHE A 1096 42.62 18.28 -10.56
CA PHE A 1096 41.36 17.54 -10.77
C PHE A 1096 41.34 16.47 -11.89
N GLY A 1097 42.41 16.29 -12.67
CA GLY A 1097 42.59 15.20 -13.61
C GLY A 1097 41.73 15.35 -14.87
N GLU A 1098 41.84 14.41 -15.80
CA GLU A 1098 41.11 14.48 -17.08
C GLU A 1098 39.90 13.54 -17.07
N ARG A 1099 38.79 13.98 -17.70
CA ARG A 1099 37.55 13.20 -17.87
C ARG A 1099 36.94 12.69 -16.55
N ASN A 1100 37.23 13.38 -15.45
CA ASN A 1100 36.61 13.11 -14.16
C ASN A 1100 35.27 13.81 -14.03
N LEU A 1101 34.36 13.21 -13.26
CA LEU A 1101 33.02 13.70 -13.01
C LEU A 1101 32.84 13.99 -11.51
N ALA A 1102 32.19 15.11 -11.18
CA ALA A 1102 31.75 15.42 -9.83
C ALA A 1102 30.22 15.32 -9.78
N ALA A 1103 29.70 14.10 -9.80
CA ALA A 1103 28.28 13.78 -9.90
C ALA A 1103 27.87 12.71 -8.86
N ASP A 1104 26.57 12.62 -8.60
CA ASP A 1104 25.97 11.53 -7.82
C ASP A 1104 26.02 10.23 -8.66
N PRO A 1105 26.57 9.13 -8.13
CA PRO A 1105 26.65 7.86 -8.84
C PRO A 1105 25.29 7.16 -8.99
N MET A 1106 24.22 7.60 -8.32
CA MET A 1106 22.89 6.96 -8.37
C MET A 1106 22.90 5.49 -7.96
N PHE A 1107 23.38 5.21 -6.74
CA PHE A 1107 23.34 3.86 -6.18
C PHE A 1107 21.91 3.36 -5.94
N ALA A 1108 21.69 2.05 -6.04
CA ALA A 1108 20.39 1.43 -5.88
C ALA A 1108 19.80 1.56 -4.47
N ASP A 1109 20.61 1.36 -3.43
CA ASP A 1109 20.21 1.51 -2.03
C ASP A 1109 21.42 1.63 -1.09
N ALA A 1110 22.23 2.68 -1.23
CA ALA A 1110 23.42 2.85 -0.38
C ALA A 1110 23.05 3.11 1.10
N PRO A 1111 23.73 2.49 2.10
CA PRO A 1111 24.96 1.70 2.00
C PRO A 1111 24.75 0.20 1.71
N LEU A 1112 23.50 -0.28 1.69
CA LEU A 1112 23.16 -1.70 1.58
C LEU A 1112 23.41 -2.26 0.17
N ASP A 1113 23.35 -1.40 -0.85
CA ASP A 1113 23.59 -1.71 -2.25
C ASP A 1113 24.25 -0.54 -2.99
N VAL A 1114 25.54 -0.66 -3.27
CA VAL A 1114 26.34 0.32 -4.03
C VAL A 1114 26.41 0.00 -5.53
N ARG A 1115 25.52 -0.85 -6.06
CA ARG A 1115 25.37 -1.01 -7.51
C ARG A 1115 24.70 0.23 -8.09
N LEU A 1116 25.11 0.61 -9.29
CA LEU A 1116 24.50 1.73 -10.02
C LEU A 1116 23.09 1.34 -10.47
N LEU A 1117 22.13 2.25 -10.32
CA LEU A 1117 20.80 2.08 -10.91
C LEU A 1117 20.90 2.05 -12.44
N PRO A 1118 20.01 1.32 -13.14
CA PRO A 1118 19.94 1.37 -14.59
C PRO A 1118 19.57 2.79 -15.06
N GLY A 1119 20.44 3.42 -15.84
CA GLY A 1119 20.32 4.79 -16.34
C GLY A 1119 21.68 5.45 -16.47
#